data_AF-A0A9N9W4X5-F1
#
_entry.id   AF-A0A9N9W4X5-F1
#
_cell.length_a   1.000
_cell.length_b   1.000
_cell.length_c   1.000
_cell.angle_alpha   90.00
_cell.angle_beta   90.00
_cell.angle_gamma   90.00
#
_symmetry.space_group_name_H-M   'P 1'
#
loop_
_entity.id
_entity.type
_entity.pdbx_description
1 polymer ?
#
loop_
_entity_poly.entity_id
_entity_poly.type
_entity_poly.pdbx_seq_one_letter_code
_entity_poly.pdbx_strand_id
1 'polypeptide(L)'
;MLMKAPYSTALVGDSGELRWTSVRLEDTSLVWKIVAFCKPHVGFLDPRFLRKHVKYISSIRLDPFEAYRDDIWAHPHLSSWIGAGKSSILLLQGNHDSRDRSRIFAAELADHIVEKQKPVAYMLYKPTLPGSCHPPFPIEEAEVLRHLAIQALQTVADCGSIQVLADLVEWFSQAKTCADWFRVLCNVFYLVSELYVIIDLGIHASSADAAEAWPSRFHAILKDVGDISPETIIRVMIISYHPLDAPQISINSSKIAILKPSMHPDLIRNRYWKEARIPPSLWESYQPPKPRLTEMKAPKSHHGSLALVDTHPPNGPADGTSVKNNHIDMSMAVSVAKDCMSKPSHAGEFTTAIFCALPIEADAVLSVFDVHWNDHDYPKAPGDSNCYSVGAIGHHNVVLVHISGMGKSKAATASSQCRVTFTGIKLSLLVGICGGVPGGPESEGERLLGDVVISEGVVQYDFSPRFFEHKPNIQQSLSKLDAAVGGFLTKLKTARYGSLLLENTHDYLNALQSHSDQKAQLQYTYPGIENDCLYQPFYLHKHHEKSQCSWWEDSCGTLDGVCKAAMNSDCDSLGCENHQLVRRRRTENHDKQSQGHNLAIHIGKLASGDTVMKSAEERDRVALKEKIIAFEMEGAGLWDHGPCMIIKSICDYADCHKSKRWQSYAAATAAACTKGILEQWN
;
A
#
# COMPACT_ATOMS: atom_id res chain seq x y z
N MET A 1 3.69 -27.58 35.59
CA MET A 1 2.42 -27.00 36.11
C MET A 1 1.32 -27.41 35.15
N LEU A 2 0.21 -28.04 35.54
CA LEU A 2 -0.24 -28.46 36.88
C LEU A 2 -0.98 -29.81 36.76
N MET A 3 -0.68 -30.77 37.63
CA MET A 3 -1.61 -31.81 38.06
C MET A 3 -1.29 -32.17 39.51
N LYS A 4 -1.74 -31.31 40.45
CA LYS A 4 -2.05 -31.76 41.81
C LYS A 4 -3.54 -32.08 41.79
N ALA A 5 -3.89 -33.33 41.53
CA ALA A 5 -5.26 -33.79 41.72
C ALA A 5 -5.61 -33.62 43.22
N PRO A 6 -6.76 -33.02 43.57
CA PRO A 6 -7.28 -33.12 44.92
C PRO A 6 -7.67 -34.58 45.22
N TYR A 7 -7.62 -34.99 46.49
CA TYR A 7 -8.02 -36.33 46.89
C TYR A 7 -9.53 -36.52 46.70
N SER A 8 -9.94 -37.26 45.67
CA SER A 8 -11.24 -37.91 45.59
C SER A 8 -11.09 -39.41 45.83
N THR A 9 -12.00 -40.00 46.60
CA THR A 9 -11.86 -41.37 47.13
C THR A 9 -12.06 -42.42 46.05
N ALA A 10 -10.99 -43.13 45.69
CA ALA A 10 -11.09 -44.35 44.92
C ALA A 10 -11.81 -45.43 45.75
N LEU A 11 -13.00 -45.87 45.29
CA LEU A 11 -13.66 -47.05 45.83
C LEU A 11 -12.92 -48.29 45.30
N VAL A 12 -12.05 -48.83 46.15
CA VAL A 12 -11.30 -50.07 45.87
C VAL A 12 -12.27 -51.24 45.86
N GLY A 13 -12.43 -51.90 44.71
CA GLY A 13 -13.06 -53.22 44.62
C GLY A 13 -12.08 -54.33 45.04
N ASP A 14 -12.62 -55.47 45.46
CA ASP A 14 -11.91 -56.52 46.21
C ASP A 14 -10.70 -57.21 45.51
N SER A 15 -10.36 -56.83 44.27
CA SER A 15 -9.17 -57.30 43.55
C SER A 15 -8.00 -56.30 43.53
N GLY A 16 -8.15 -55.08 44.04
CA GLY A 16 -7.06 -54.10 44.19
C GLY A 16 -6.52 -53.45 42.90
N GLU A 17 -6.89 -53.94 41.72
CA GLU A 17 -6.47 -53.35 40.42
C GLU A 17 -7.24 -52.06 40.09
N LEU A 18 -6.54 -50.92 40.10
CA LEU A 18 -7.03 -49.67 39.52
C LEU A 18 -7.11 -49.78 37.99
N ARG A 19 -8.31 -49.95 37.44
CA ARG A 19 -8.57 -49.92 35.99
C ARG A 19 -8.78 -48.49 35.52
N TRP A 20 -7.92 -48.02 34.62
CA TRP A 20 -7.91 -46.65 34.08
C TRP A 20 -9.25 -46.20 33.48
N THR A 21 -10.06 -47.12 32.95
CA THR A 21 -11.42 -46.86 32.44
C THR A 21 -12.39 -46.29 33.48
N SER A 22 -12.09 -46.39 34.78
CA SER A 22 -12.91 -45.82 35.87
C SER A 22 -12.61 -44.34 36.18
N VAL A 23 -11.49 -43.79 35.70
CA VAL A 23 -11.01 -42.45 36.06
C VAL A 23 -11.41 -41.45 34.97
N ARG A 24 -12.38 -40.58 35.28
CA ARG A 24 -12.75 -39.43 34.45
C ARG A 24 -11.73 -38.30 34.56
N LEU A 25 -11.69 -37.44 33.54
CA LEU A 25 -10.83 -36.25 33.50
C LEU A 25 -11.68 -34.98 33.73
N GLU A 26 -11.39 -34.25 34.81
CA GLU A 26 -12.17 -33.06 35.22
C GLU A 26 -11.82 -31.77 34.45
N ASP A 27 -10.62 -31.69 33.86
CA ASP A 27 -10.21 -30.61 32.94
C ASP A 27 -9.76 -31.20 31.59
N THR A 28 -10.70 -31.21 30.65
CA THR A 28 -10.52 -31.69 29.28
C THR A 28 -9.90 -30.62 28.37
N SER A 29 -9.91 -29.35 28.77
CA SER A 29 -9.53 -28.19 27.94
C SER A 29 -8.05 -28.14 27.55
N LEU A 30 -7.22 -28.93 28.25
CA LEU A 30 -5.76 -29.03 28.07
C LEU A 30 -5.30 -30.34 27.40
N VAL A 31 -6.20 -31.31 27.17
CA VAL A 31 -5.89 -32.65 26.63
C VAL A 31 -5.14 -32.57 25.30
N TRP A 32 -5.61 -31.71 24.38
CA TRP A 32 -4.98 -31.50 23.08
C TRP A 32 -3.51 -31.05 23.18
N LYS A 33 -3.12 -30.35 24.26
CA LYS A 33 -1.74 -29.86 24.45
C LYS A 33 -0.79 -31.02 24.71
N ILE A 34 -1.22 -32.00 25.51
CA ILE A 34 -0.42 -33.17 25.87
C ILE A 34 0.00 -33.90 24.58
N VAL A 35 -0.97 -34.24 23.73
CA VAL A 35 -0.72 -34.97 22.48
C VAL A 35 -0.04 -34.12 21.40
N ALA A 36 -0.31 -32.82 21.34
CA ALA A 36 0.35 -31.92 20.40
C ALA A 36 1.88 -31.90 20.60
N PHE A 37 2.34 -31.92 21.86
CA PHE A 37 3.77 -31.88 22.21
C PHE A 37 4.47 -33.26 22.25
N CYS A 38 3.78 -34.38 22.02
CA CYS A 38 4.40 -35.72 22.00
C CYS A 38 5.47 -35.93 20.91
N LYS A 39 5.48 -35.12 19.84
CA LYS A 39 6.48 -35.15 18.75
C LYS A 39 6.80 -33.76 18.18
N PRO A 40 7.68 -32.97 18.79
CA PRO A 40 8.09 -31.66 18.25
C PRO A 40 9.15 -31.83 17.15
N HIS A 41 8.73 -32.24 15.95
CA HIS A 41 9.65 -32.49 14.82
C HIS A 41 9.61 -31.40 13.73
N VAL A 42 8.56 -30.56 13.73
CA VAL A 42 8.37 -29.36 12.91
C VAL A 42 7.69 -28.30 13.80
N GLY A 43 7.90 -27.01 13.54
CA GLY A 43 7.24 -25.93 14.28
C GLY A 43 5.72 -25.94 14.09
N PHE A 44 4.97 -25.72 15.18
CA PHE A 44 3.51 -25.67 15.15
C PHE A 44 3.01 -24.48 14.32
N LEU A 45 2.28 -24.75 13.24
CA LEU A 45 1.69 -23.74 12.37
C LEU A 45 0.38 -23.25 12.96
N ASP A 46 0.36 -22.04 13.51
CA ASP A 46 -0.88 -21.42 14.02
C ASP A 46 -1.89 -21.23 12.87
N PRO A 47 -3.05 -21.93 12.88
CA PRO A 47 -4.08 -21.74 11.86
C PRO A 47 -4.64 -20.31 11.89
N ARG A 48 -4.60 -19.61 13.03
CA ARG A 48 -5.05 -18.21 13.12
C ARG A 48 -4.10 -17.28 12.37
N PHE A 49 -2.80 -17.56 12.36
CA PHE A 49 -1.83 -16.90 11.49
C PHE A 49 -2.13 -17.18 10.01
N LEU A 50 -2.34 -18.45 9.61
CA LEU A 50 -2.67 -18.80 8.20
C LEU A 50 -3.92 -18.06 7.70
N ARG A 51 -5.01 -18.06 8.48
CA ARG A 51 -6.26 -17.33 8.15
C ARG A 51 -6.09 -15.81 8.09
N LYS A 52 -5.28 -15.23 9.00
CA LYS A 52 -4.92 -13.80 8.93
C LYS A 52 -4.06 -13.48 7.71
N HIS A 53 -3.11 -14.35 7.35
CA HIS A 53 -2.20 -14.17 6.23
C HIS A 53 -2.92 -14.24 4.87
N VAL A 54 -3.88 -15.17 4.71
CA VAL A 54 -4.77 -15.19 3.54
C VAL A 54 -5.53 -13.86 3.41
N LYS A 55 -6.12 -13.35 4.50
CA LYS A 55 -6.80 -12.04 4.52
C LYS A 55 -5.84 -10.87 4.23
N TYR A 56 -4.61 -10.91 4.73
CA TYR A 56 -3.59 -9.91 4.43
C TYR A 56 -3.27 -9.88 2.93
N ILE A 57 -2.97 -11.04 2.32
CA ILE A 57 -2.76 -11.17 0.87
C ILE A 57 -4.00 -10.71 0.08
N SER A 58 -5.21 -10.98 0.58
CA SER A 58 -6.45 -10.48 -0.02
C SER A 58 -6.53 -8.95 -0.03
N SER A 59 -6.00 -8.28 0.99
CA SER A 59 -6.07 -6.82 1.15
C SER A 59 -5.03 -6.02 0.37
N ILE A 60 -3.96 -6.67 -0.11
CA ILE A 60 -2.91 -6.07 -0.94
C ILE A 60 -3.07 -6.40 -2.44
N ARG A 61 -3.88 -7.40 -2.81
CA ARG A 61 -4.15 -7.74 -4.20
C ARG A 61 -5.25 -6.86 -4.80
N LEU A 62 -4.97 -6.33 -5.98
CA LEU A 62 -5.73 -5.25 -6.60
C LEU A 62 -6.73 -5.70 -7.66
N ASP A 63 -7.07 -7.00 -7.72
CA ASP A 63 -7.99 -7.56 -8.72
C ASP A 63 -9.45 -7.57 -8.24
N PRO A 64 -10.38 -6.79 -8.85
CA PRO A 64 -11.81 -6.85 -8.54
C PRO A 64 -12.44 -8.23 -8.75
N PHE A 65 -11.84 -9.10 -9.56
CA PHE A 65 -12.33 -10.45 -9.85
C PHE A 65 -11.90 -11.48 -8.78
N GLU A 66 -10.82 -11.24 -8.03
CA GLU A 66 -10.56 -11.96 -6.77
C GLU A 66 -11.53 -11.51 -5.67
N ALA A 67 -11.97 -10.25 -5.71
CA ALA A 67 -12.87 -9.66 -4.71
C ALA A 67 -14.33 -10.17 -4.78
N TYR A 68 -14.83 -10.55 -5.96
CA TYR A 68 -16.22 -11.01 -6.13
C TYR A 68 -16.40 -12.47 -5.70
N ARG A 69 -17.25 -12.79 -4.71
CA ARG A 69 -17.47 -14.17 -4.19
C ARG A 69 -18.93 -14.63 -4.14
N ASP A 70 -19.85 -13.81 -4.65
CA ASP A 70 -21.29 -13.96 -4.42
C ASP A 70 -21.88 -15.22 -5.08
N ASP A 71 -21.40 -15.66 -6.25
CA ASP A 71 -21.82 -16.93 -6.88
C ASP A 71 -21.39 -18.18 -6.10
N ILE A 72 -20.31 -18.10 -5.30
CA ILE A 72 -19.91 -19.19 -4.41
C ILE A 72 -20.81 -19.17 -3.18
N TRP A 73 -21.00 -18.00 -2.55
CA TRP A 73 -21.85 -17.82 -1.37
C TRP A 73 -23.34 -18.14 -1.62
N ALA A 74 -23.86 -17.81 -2.81
CA ALA A 74 -25.24 -18.09 -3.21
C ALA A 74 -25.47 -19.53 -3.71
N HIS A 75 -24.42 -20.36 -3.82
CA HIS A 75 -24.56 -21.66 -4.49
C HIS A 75 -25.42 -22.66 -3.69
N PRO A 76 -26.44 -23.30 -4.28
CA PRO A 76 -27.36 -24.19 -3.56
C PRO A 76 -26.68 -25.36 -2.82
N HIS A 77 -25.57 -25.89 -3.33
CA HIS A 77 -24.82 -26.93 -2.62
C HIS A 77 -24.09 -26.41 -1.37
N LEU A 78 -23.65 -25.14 -1.34
CA LEU A 78 -22.99 -24.57 -0.16
C LEU A 78 -24.01 -24.33 0.95
N SER A 79 -25.13 -23.66 0.65
CA SER A 79 -26.18 -23.38 1.64
C SER A 79 -26.79 -24.67 2.20
N SER A 80 -27.02 -25.66 1.34
CA SER A 80 -27.41 -27.02 1.73
C SER A 80 -26.37 -27.69 2.64
N TRP A 81 -25.09 -27.68 2.28
CA TRP A 81 -24.01 -28.30 3.07
C TRP A 81 -23.84 -27.64 4.45
N ILE A 82 -23.85 -26.29 4.53
CA ILE A 82 -23.74 -25.57 5.82
C ILE A 82 -24.86 -25.97 6.78
N GLY A 83 -26.09 -26.12 6.28
CA GLY A 83 -27.29 -26.44 7.07
C GLY A 83 -27.59 -27.93 7.24
N ALA A 84 -26.92 -28.83 6.51
CA ALA A 84 -27.25 -30.25 6.50
C ALA A 84 -27.05 -30.91 7.87
N GLY A 85 -28.10 -31.54 8.43
CA GLY A 85 -28.03 -32.36 9.64
C GLY A 85 -27.41 -33.74 9.44
N LYS A 86 -26.37 -33.87 8.61
CA LYS A 86 -25.68 -35.13 8.30
C LYS A 86 -24.23 -34.93 7.83
N SER A 87 -23.37 -35.90 8.15
CA SER A 87 -21.97 -35.91 7.71
C SER A 87 -21.84 -35.95 6.18
N SER A 88 -21.07 -35.03 5.60
CA SER A 88 -21.02 -34.78 4.15
C SER A 88 -19.77 -34.00 3.70
N ILE A 89 -19.42 -34.14 2.41
CA ILE A 89 -18.26 -33.52 1.76
C ILE A 89 -18.70 -32.52 0.69
N LEU A 90 -18.08 -31.34 0.67
CA LEU A 90 -18.21 -30.35 -0.40
C LEU A 90 -16.84 -30.18 -1.09
N LEU A 91 -16.78 -30.43 -2.39
CA LEU A 91 -15.57 -30.26 -3.21
C LEU A 91 -15.66 -28.93 -3.95
N LEU A 92 -14.84 -27.94 -3.55
CA LEU A 92 -14.71 -26.69 -4.27
C LEU A 92 -13.65 -26.84 -5.36
N GLN A 93 -14.09 -27.11 -6.59
CA GLN A 93 -13.22 -27.32 -7.75
C GLN A 93 -13.00 -25.99 -8.47
N GLY A 94 -11.93 -25.30 -8.08
CA GLY A 94 -11.42 -24.14 -8.80
C GLY A 94 -10.47 -24.53 -9.94
N ASN A 95 -9.76 -23.52 -10.43
CA ASN A 95 -8.67 -23.60 -11.39
C ASN A 95 -7.62 -22.52 -11.03
N HIS A 96 -6.59 -22.30 -11.85
CA HIS A 96 -5.59 -21.25 -11.59
C HIS A 96 -6.21 -19.85 -11.43
N ASP A 97 -7.14 -19.48 -12.31
CA ASP A 97 -7.78 -18.14 -12.35
C ASP A 97 -8.76 -17.88 -11.19
N SER A 98 -9.32 -18.94 -10.61
CA SER A 98 -10.18 -18.87 -9.41
C SER A 98 -9.46 -19.32 -8.14
N ARG A 99 -8.14 -19.52 -8.20
CA ARG A 99 -7.34 -20.09 -7.11
C ARG A 99 -7.48 -19.26 -5.84
N ASP A 100 -7.00 -18.03 -5.92
CA ASP A 100 -6.82 -17.21 -4.74
C ASP A 100 -8.17 -16.66 -4.26
N ARG A 101 -9.08 -16.28 -5.18
CA ARG A 101 -10.53 -16.12 -4.94
C ARG A 101 -11.13 -17.18 -4.00
N SER A 102 -10.84 -18.46 -4.26
CA SER A 102 -11.35 -19.59 -3.46
C SER A 102 -10.71 -19.67 -2.07
N ARG A 103 -9.48 -19.18 -1.89
CA ARG A 103 -8.79 -19.09 -0.59
C ARG A 103 -9.39 -18.01 0.29
N ILE A 104 -9.73 -16.86 -0.31
CA ILE A 104 -10.43 -15.77 0.41
C ILE A 104 -11.78 -16.30 0.92
N PHE A 105 -12.56 -16.95 0.05
CA PHE A 105 -13.80 -17.62 0.43
C PHE A 105 -13.61 -18.64 1.57
N ALA A 106 -12.55 -19.45 1.52
CA ALA A 106 -12.26 -20.43 2.57
C ALA A 106 -11.97 -19.81 3.93
N ALA A 107 -11.27 -18.67 3.95
CA ALA A 107 -11.04 -17.90 5.17
C ALA A 107 -12.34 -17.29 5.71
N GLU A 108 -13.15 -16.66 4.85
CA GLU A 108 -14.45 -16.09 5.21
C GLU A 108 -15.43 -17.13 5.74
N LEU A 109 -15.50 -18.30 5.11
CA LEU A 109 -16.32 -19.41 5.58
C LEU A 109 -15.89 -19.89 6.98
N ALA A 110 -14.58 -19.93 7.25
CA ALA A 110 -14.05 -20.24 8.57
C ALA A 110 -14.30 -19.12 9.61
N ASP A 111 -14.48 -17.85 9.20
CA ASP A 111 -15.01 -16.80 10.08
C ASP A 111 -16.49 -17.03 10.38
N HIS A 112 -17.31 -17.20 9.34
CA HIS A 112 -18.76 -17.34 9.42
C HIS A 112 -19.23 -18.51 10.29
N ILE A 113 -18.47 -19.61 10.30
CA ILE A 113 -18.72 -20.78 11.16
C ILE A 113 -18.36 -20.46 12.63
N VAL A 114 -17.25 -19.77 12.89
CA VAL A 114 -16.85 -19.34 14.25
C VAL A 114 -17.82 -18.28 14.81
N GLU A 115 -18.29 -17.34 13.98
CA GLU A 115 -19.29 -16.34 14.36
C GLU A 115 -20.63 -16.97 14.76
N LYS A 116 -20.99 -18.09 14.11
CA LYS A 116 -22.13 -18.95 14.49
C LYS A 116 -21.84 -19.85 15.70
N GLN A 117 -20.75 -19.60 16.43
CA GLN A 117 -20.29 -20.36 17.60
C GLN A 117 -20.10 -21.85 17.34
N LYS A 118 -19.81 -22.23 16.08
CA LYS A 118 -19.64 -23.62 15.68
C LYS A 118 -18.16 -24.05 15.64
N PRO A 119 -17.85 -25.30 16.00
CA PRO A 119 -16.50 -25.84 15.94
C PRO A 119 -16.02 -25.99 14.50
N VAL A 120 -14.81 -25.49 14.22
CA VAL A 120 -14.14 -25.63 12.92
C VAL A 120 -12.65 -25.90 13.09
N ALA A 121 -12.16 -26.93 12.38
CA ALA A 121 -10.75 -27.19 12.14
C ALA A 121 -10.43 -26.80 10.70
N TYR A 122 -9.30 -26.15 10.44
CA TYR A 122 -8.98 -25.72 9.08
C TYR A 122 -7.46 -25.68 8.80
N MET A 123 -7.11 -25.99 7.56
CA MET A 123 -5.77 -25.85 7.00
C MET A 123 -5.88 -25.12 5.67
N LEU A 124 -5.49 -23.84 5.67
CA LEU A 124 -5.55 -22.95 4.52
C LEU A 124 -4.16 -22.73 3.94
N TYR A 125 -4.11 -22.15 2.74
CA TYR A 125 -2.93 -21.76 1.98
C TYR A 125 -1.65 -21.52 2.81
N LYS A 126 -0.59 -22.24 2.43
CA LYS A 126 0.75 -22.05 2.98
C LYS A 126 1.28 -20.65 2.66
N PRO A 127 1.80 -19.88 3.63
CA PRO A 127 2.42 -18.61 3.35
C PRO A 127 3.67 -18.80 2.50
N THR A 128 3.69 -18.23 1.29
CA THR A 128 4.95 -17.74 0.71
C THR A 128 5.27 -16.41 1.38
N LEU A 129 5.92 -16.50 2.54
CA LEU A 129 6.53 -15.32 3.16
C LEU A 129 7.53 -14.70 2.14
N PRO A 130 7.52 -13.37 1.91
CA PRO A 130 8.35 -12.65 0.91
C PRO A 130 9.87 -12.92 0.86
N GLY A 131 10.28 -14.06 0.27
CA GLY A 131 11.67 -14.40 -0.05
C GLY A 131 12.36 -15.49 0.79
N SER A 132 11.65 -16.51 1.29
CA SER A 132 12.24 -17.49 2.22
C SER A 132 13.45 -18.25 1.63
N CYS A 133 14.60 -18.16 2.31
CA CYS A 133 15.85 -18.81 1.85
C CYS A 133 15.85 -20.35 1.97
N HIS A 134 14.82 -20.94 2.57
CA HIS A 134 14.48 -22.34 2.35
C HIS A 134 13.46 -22.44 1.22
N PRO A 135 13.60 -23.40 0.28
CA PRO A 135 12.50 -23.71 -0.62
C PRO A 135 11.27 -24.05 0.22
N PRO A 136 10.03 -23.82 -0.28
CA PRO A 136 8.84 -24.00 0.50
C PRO A 136 8.49 -25.49 0.65
N PHE A 137 9.34 -26.26 1.38
CA PHE A 137 9.18 -27.68 1.71
C PHE A 137 7.70 -28.00 1.94
N PRO A 138 7.07 -28.84 1.10
CA PRO A 138 5.66 -29.12 1.22
C PRO A 138 5.40 -29.60 2.65
N ILE A 139 4.41 -29.02 3.32
CA ILE A 139 3.98 -29.55 4.62
C ILE A 139 3.51 -30.97 4.30
N GLU A 140 4.09 -31.99 4.95
CA GLU A 140 3.76 -33.37 4.62
C GLU A 140 2.28 -33.64 4.92
N GLU A 141 1.64 -34.51 4.12
CA GLU A 141 0.24 -34.92 4.32
C GLU A 141 -0.04 -35.32 5.79
N ALA A 142 0.90 -36.07 6.37
CA ALA A 142 0.89 -36.47 7.77
C ALA A 142 0.78 -35.28 8.75
N GLU A 143 1.54 -34.22 8.51
CA GLU A 143 1.59 -33.05 9.41
C GLU A 143 0.38 -32.11 9.19
N VAL A 144 -0.19 -32.05 7.98
CA VAL A 144 -1.49 -31.38 7.73
C VAL A 144 -2.62 -32.10 8.47
N LEU A 145 -2.72 -33.43 8.35
CA LEU A 145 -3.72 -34.24 9.04
C LEU A 145 -3.55 -34.18 10.57
N ARG A 146 -2.30 -34.12 11.07
CA ARG A 146 -2.00 -33.87 12.48
C ARG A 146 -2.52 -32.51 12.96
N HIS A 147 -2.27 -31.43 12.22
CA HIS A 147 -2.78 -30.10 12.60
C HIS A 147 -4.31 -30.05 12.60
N LEU A 148 -4.98 -30.81 11.72
CA LEU A 148 -6.44 -30.99 11.77
C LEU A 148 -6.88 -31.80 13.00
N ALA A 149 -6.19 -32.89 13.34
CA ALA A 149 -6.50 -33.68 14.54
C ALA A 149 -6.31 -32.89 15.84
N ILE A 150 -5.28 -32.04 15.94
CA ILE A 150 -5.08 -31.15 17.10
C ILE A 150 -6.21 -30.11 17.19
N GLN A 151 -6.62 -29.50 16.06
CA GLN A 151 -7.74 -28.56 16.04
C GLN A 151 -9.08 -29.22 16.39
N ALA A 152 -9.33 -30.44 15.93
CA ALA A 152 -10.52 -31.20 16.31
C ALA A 152 -10.53 -31.51 17.82
N LEU A 153 -9.39 -31.92 18.39
CA LEU A 153 -9.25 -32.11 19.85
C LEU A 153 -9.42 -30.82 20.67
N GLN A 154 -9.17 -29.63 20.08
CA GLN A 154 -9.49 -28.34 20.72
C GLN A 154 -11.01 -28.05 20.79
N THR A 155 -11.84 -28.85 20.10
CA THR A 155 -13.31 -28.72 20.10
C THR A 155 -14.03 -29.82 20.90
N VAL A 156 -13.28 -30.77 21.47
CA VAL A 156 -13.81 -31.84 22.33
C VAL A 156 -14.20 -31.25 23.69
N ALA A 157 -15.48 -31.34 24.05
CA ALA A 157 -15.98 -30.89 25.35
C ALA A 157 -15.65 -31.88 26.48
N ASP A 158 -15.81 -33.19 26.22
CA ASP A 158 -15.48 -34.27 27.13
C ASP A 158 -14.69 -35.37 26.39
N CYS A 159 -13.49 -35.74 26.87
CA CYS A 159 -12.74 -36.89 26.34
C CYS A 159 -12.94 -38.17 27.17
N GLY A 160 -13.85 -38.15 28.14
CA GLY A 160 -14.31 -39.30 28.91
C GLY A 160 -13.35 -39.71 30.03
N SER A 161 -12.40 -40.59 29.71
CA SER A 161 -11.54 -41.23 30.71
C SER A 161 -10.06 -41.09 30.39
N ILE A 162 -9.21 -41.28 31.41
CA ILE A 162 -7.75 -41.25 31.24
C ILE A 162 -7.23 -42.36 30.32
N GLN A 163 -8.00 -43.44 30.10
CA GLN A 163 -7.69 -44.44 29.06
C GLN A 163 -7.69 -43.80 27.66
N VAL A 164 -8.73 -43.01 27.31
CA VAL A 164 -8.83 -42.32 26.02
C VAL A 164 -7.66 -41.33 25.84
N LEU A 165 -7.23 -40.66 26.92
CA LEU A 165 -6.02 -39.82 26.90
C LEU A 165 -4.74 -40.62 26.64
N ALA A 166 -4.59 -41.80 27.27
CA ALA A 166 -3.45 -42.68 27.03
C ALA A 166 -3.43 -43.21 25.59
N ASP A 167 -4.59 -43.65 25.09
CA ASP A 167 -4.76 -44.13 23.71
C ASP A 167 -4.43 -43.02 22.70
N LEU A 168 -4.93 -41.79 22.91
CA LEU A 168 -4.61 -40.62 22.08
C LEU A 168 -3.11 -40.29 22.10
N VAL A 169 -2.44 -40.36 23.25
CA VAL A 169 -0.98 -40.17 23.36
C VAL A 169 -0.24 -41.27 22.60
N GLU A 170 -0.66 -42.53 22.71
CA GLU A 170 -0.07 -43.64 21.97
C GLU A 170 -0.24 -43.47 20.46
N TRP A 171 -1.44 -43.15 19.97
CA TRP A 171 -1.72 -42.97 18.55
C TRP A 171 -0.91 -41.81 17.94
N PHE A 172 -0.83 -40.65 18.60
CA PHE A 172 0.00 -39.52 18.16
C PHE A 172 1.51 -39.88 18.20
N SER A 173 1.94 -40.66 19.21
CA SER A 173 3.32 -41.13 19.35
C SER A 173 3.71 -42.22 18.32
N GLN A 174 2.75 -43.03 17.84
CA GLN A 174 3.01 -44.07 16.84
C GLN A 174 2.83 -43.60 15.40
N ALA A 175 1.86 -42.72 15.10
CA ALA A 175 1.54 -42.28 13.74
C ALA A 175 2.75 -41.65 13.00
N LYS A 176 2.98 -42.09 11.76
CA LYS A 176 4.06 -41.61 10.89
C LYS A 176 3.58 -41.31 9.48
N THR A 177 2.75 -42.19 8.91
CA THR A 177 2.26 -42.06 7.55
C THR A 177 0.95 -41.29 7.48
N CYS A 178 0.62 -40.78 6.29
CA CYS A 178 -0.70 -40.21 5.99
C CYS A 178 -1.85 -41.19 6.34
N ALA A 179 -1.67 -42.50 6.11
CA ALA A 179 -2.66 -43.51 6.46
C ALA A 179 -2.84 -43.67 7.99
N ASP A 180 -1.78 -43.52 8.79
CA ASP A 180 -1.90 -43.52 10.24
C ASP A 180 -2.64 -42.28 10.73
N TRP A 181 -2.32 -41.10 10.20
CA TRP A 181 -3.01 -39.87 10.60
C TRP A 181 -4.47 -39.82 10.19
N PHE A 182 -4.86 -40.48 9.09
CA PHE A 182 -6.29 -40.70 8.79
C PHE A 182 -6.98 -41.61 9.82
N ARG A 183 -6.30 -42.61 10.39
CA ARG A 183 -6.84 -43.40 11.52
C ARG A 183 -6.94 -42.56 12.81
N VAL A 184 -5.91 -41.77 13.13
CA VAL A 184 -5.96 -40.82 14.26
C VAL A 184 -7.13 -39.87 14.12
N LEU A 185 -7.35 -39.31 12.93
CA LEU A 185 -8.43 -38.37 12.67
C LEU A 185 -9.82 -39.02 12.78
N CYS A 186 -9.98 -40.27 12.32
CA CYS A 186 -11.17 -41.08 12.56
C CYS A 186 -11.45 -41.24 14.06
N ASN A 187 -10.43 -41.64 14.83
CA ASN A 187 -10.56 -41.81 16.28
C ASN A 187 -10.91 -40.51 17.01
N VAL A 188 -10.34 -39.38 16.57
CA VAL A 188 -10.65 -38.04 17.11
C VAL A 188 -12.06 -37.59 16.75
N PHE A 189 -12.61 -37.97 15.59
CA PHE A 189 -13.97 -37.62 15.19
C PHE A 189 -15.05 -38.28 16.07
N TYR A 190 -14.80 -39.44 16.70
CA TYR A 190 -15.72 -40.00 17.70
C TYR A 190 -15.84 -39.16 18.99
N LEU A 191 -14.93 -38.20 19.22
CA LEU A 191 -14.92 -37.35 20.41
C LEU A 191 -15.64 -36.00 20.19
N VAL A 192 -16.20 -35.75 19.00
CA VAL A 192 -16.92 -34.50 18.68
C VAL A 192 -18.34 -34.79 18.18
N SER A 193 -19.30 -33.97 18.61
CA SER A 193 -20.71 -34.07 18.19
C SER A 193 -20.98 -33.36 16.87
N GLU A 194 -20.31 -32.25 16.61
CA GLU A 194 -20.33 -31.54 15.33
C GLU A 194 -18.93 -30.99 15.04
N LEU A 195 -18.50 -30.98 13.77
CA LEU A 195 -17.26 -30.32 13.34
C LEU A 195 -17.33 -29.93 11.86
N TYR A 196 -16.87 -28.73 11.54
CA TYR A 196 -16.56 -28.33 10.17
C TYR A 196 -15.05 -28.47 9.93
N VAL A 197 -14.66 -28.99 8.77
CA VAL A 197 -13.26 -29.20 8.38
C VAL A 197 -13.03 -28.51 7.04
N ILE A 198 -12.11 -27.53 6.96
CA ILE A 198 -11.85 -26.78 5.72
C ILE A 198 -10.39 -26.96 5.29
N ILE A 199 -10.16 -27.44 4.06
CA ILE A 199 -8.84 -27.82 3.56
C ILE A 199 -8.58 -27.19 2.18
N ASP A 200 -7.55 -26.34 2.08
CA ASP A 200 -6.95 -25.93 0.80
C ASP A 200 -5.83 -26.91 0.41
N LEU A 201 -6.05 -27.78 -0.58
CA LEU A 201 -5.01 -28.70 -1.06
C LEU A 201 -3.82 -27.96 -1.72
N GLY A 202 -4.00 -26.71 -2.12
CA GLY A 202 -2.93 -25.81 -2.55
C GLY A 202 -1.94 -25.42 -1.43
N ILE A 203 -2.10 -25.96 -0.22
CA ILE A 203 -1.05 -26.03 0.81
C ILE A 203 0.13 -26.94 0.39
N HIS A 204 -0.15 -27.97 -0.43
CA HIS A 204 0.84 -28.91 -1.00
C HIS A 204 1.34 -28.44 -2.37
N ALA A 205 2.12 -27.34 -2.39
CA ALA A 205 2.57 -26.65 -3.60
C ALA A 205 3.40 -27.47 -4.61
N SER A 206 3.69 -28.74 -4.35
CA SER A 206 4.46 -29.64 -5.21
C SER A 206 3.94 -31.10 -5.22
N SER A 207 2.72 -31.36 -4.76
CA SER A 207 2.19 -32.74 -4.65
C SER A 207 0.66 -32.81 -4.62
N ALA A 208 0.00 -32.09 -5.53
CA ALA A 208 -1.47 -32.14 -5.66
C ALA A 208 -1.97 -33.57 -5.96
N ASP A 209 -1.21 -34.31 -6.76
CA ASP A 209 -1.51 -35.68 -7.22
C ASP A 209 -1.57 -36.68 -6.04
N ALA A 210 -0.75 -36.50 -4.99
CA ALA A 210 -0.80 -37.37 -3.81
C ALA A 210 -2.09 -37.20 -2.99
N ALA A 211 -2.70 -36.01 -3.05
CA ALA A 211 -3.94 -35.70 -2.36
C ALA A 211 -5.21 -36.16 -3.12
N GLU A 212 -5.09 -36.70 -4.34
CA GLU A 212 -6.21 -37.20 -5.15
C GLU A 212 -7.10 -38.19 -4.38
N ALA A 213 -6.50 -39.04 -3.55
CA ALA A 213 -7.22 -40.03 -2.74
C ALA A 213 -7.95 -39.46 -1.50
N TRP A 214 -7.76 -38.19 -1.14
CA TRP A 214 -8.30 -37.61 0.10
C TRP A 214 -9.84 -37.59 0.17
N PRO A 215 -10.60 -37.21 -0.90
CA PRO A 215 -12.05 -37.31 -0.88
C PRO A 215 -12.57 -38.72 -0.57
N SER A 216 -11.94 -39.76 -1.13
CA SER A 216 -12.27 -41.16 -0.84
C SER A 216 -11.98 -41.56 0.60
N ARG A 217 -10.82 -41.14 1.15
CA ARG A 217 -10.43 -41.44 2.54
C ARG A 217 -11.33 -40.71 3.55
N PHE A 218 -11.64 -39.44 3.31
CA PHE A 218 -12.64 -38.73 4.11
C PHE A 218 -14.02 -39.38 3.96
N HIS A 219 -14.45 -39.80 2.77
CA HIS A 219 -15.75 -40.47 2.61
C HIS A 219 -15.83 -41.78 3.40
N ALA A 220 -14.77 -42.58 3.44
CA ALA A 220 -14.68 -43.78 4.27
C ALA A 220 -14.82 -43.44 5.76
N ILE A 221 -14.06 -42.47 6.27
CA ILE A 221 -14.14 -42.02 7.67
C ILE A 221 -15.55 -41.47 7.99
N LEU A 222 -16.17 -40.68 7.10
CA LEU A 222 -17.54 -40.16 7.27
C LEU A 222 -18.64 -41.23 7.08
N LYS A 223 -18.26 -42.45 6.68
CA LYS A 223 -19.12 -43.64 6.73
C LYS A 223 -18.88 -44.36 8.06
N ASP A 224 -17.65 -44.77 8.36
CA ASP A 224 -17.30 -45.52 9.56
C ASP A 224 -17.74 -44.80 10.84
N VAL A 225 -17.49 -43.47 10.92
CA VAL A 225 -17.94 -42.63 12.03
C VAL A 225 -19.47 -42.59 12.14
N GLY A 226 -20.19 -42.50 11.01
CA GLY A 226 -21.66 -42.45 11.00
C GLY A 226 -22.35 -43.81 11.17
N ASP A 227 -21.65 -44.92 10.91
CA ASP A 227 -22.12 -46.28 11.16
C ASP A 227 -21.98 -46.67 12.65
N ILE A 228 -21.11 -45.98 13.40
CA ILE A 228 -20.83 -46.20 14.84
C ILE A 228 -21.45 -45.11 15.74
N SER A 229 -21.42 -43.84 15.32
CA SER A 229 -22.00 -42.66 16.00
C SER A 229 -22.86 -41.86 15.01
N PRO A 230 -24.14 -42.24 14.80
CA PRO A 230 -25.05 -41.54 13.90
C PRO A 230 -25.30 -40.06 14.27
N GLU A 231 -25.10 -39.71 15.53
CA GLU A 231 -25.22 -38.35 16.08
C GLU A 231 -24.02 -37.44 15.78
N THR A 232 -22.86 -37.99 15.41
CA THR A 232 -21.66 -37.20 15.08
C THR A 232 -21.74 -36.62 13.66
N ILE A 233 -21.83 -35.29 13.56
CA ILE A 233 -21.98 -34.57 12.28
C ILE A 233 -20.67 -33.86 11.88
N ILE A 234 -19.86 -34.54 11.06
CA ILE A 234 -18.62 -33.98 10.49
C ILE A 234 -18.86 -33.52 9.05
N ARG A 235 -18.53 -32.26 8.74
CA ARG A 235 -18.67 -31.69 7.40
C ARG A 235 -17.32 -31.24 6.86
N VAL A 236 -16.89 -31.82 5.74
CA VAL A 236 -15.55 -31.56 5.17
C VAL A 236 -15.67 -30.77 3.86
N MET A 237 -15.00 -29.62 3.76
CA MET A 237 -14.81 -28.90 2.51
C MET A 237 -13.37 -29.07 2.03
N ILE A 238 -13.20 -29.59 0.83
CA ILE A 238 -11.89 -29.78 0.18
C ILE A 238 -11.83 -28.88 -1.05
N ILE A 239 -10.80 -28.05 -1.14
CA ILE A 239 -10.58 -27.12 -2.24
C ILE A 239 -9.44 -27.65 -3.10
N SER A 240 -9.64 -27.73 -4.41
CA SER A 240 -8.61 -28.11 -5.38
C SER A 240 -8.63 -27.17 -6.59
N TYR A 241 -7.45 -26.97 -7.17
CA TYR A 241 -7.22 -26.18 -8.39
C TYR A 241 -6.78 -27.04 -9.59
N HIS A 242 -6.52 -28.31 -9.34
CA HIS A 242 -6.33 -29.34 -10.34
C HIS A 242 -7.64 -30.11 -10.50
N PRO A 243 -7.93 -30.70 -11.68
CA PRO A 243 -8.92 -31.74 -11.79
C PRO A 243 -8.61 -32.83 -10.75
N LEU A 244 -9.46 -32.97 -9.74
CA LEU A 244 -9.55 -34.22 -9.01
C LEU A 244 -10.22 -35.18 -9.97
N ASP A 245 -9.41 -35.92 -10.72
CA ASP A 245 -9.91 -37.10 -11.40
C ASP A 245 -10.52 -38.00 -10.32
N ALA A 246 -11.80 -38.32 -10.49
CA ALA A 246 -12.58 -39.08 -9.53
C ALA A 246 -13.06 -40.41 -10.14
N PRO A 247 -12.15 -41.24 -10.71
CA PRO A 247 -12.54 -42.57 -11.13
C PRO A 247 -13.06 -43.34 -9.90
N GLN A 248 -14.22 -43.97 -10.06
CA GLN A 248 -14.90 -44.79 -9.05
C GLN A 248 -15.58 -44.09 -7.86
N ILE A 249 -15.37 -42.79 -7.57
CA ILE A 249 -16.30 -42.08 -6.67
C ILE A 249 -17.56 -41.72 -7.47
N SER A 250 -18.71 -42.30 -7.12
CA SER A 250 -19.97 -41.88 -7.73
C SER A 250 -20.31 -40.45 -7.30
N ILE A 251 -20.19 -39.51 -8.24
CA ILE A 251 -20.50 -38.08 -8.03
C ILE A 251 -22.01 -37.88 -7.70
N ASN A 252 -22.85 -38.88 -8.02
CA ASN A 252 -24.26 -38.94 -7.61
C ASN A 252 -24.47 -39.41 -6.15
N SER A 253 -23.42 -39.68 -5.38
CA SER A 253 -23.57 -40.05 -3.96
C SER A 253 -24.06 -38.85 -3.14
N SER A 254 -25.21 -39.00 -2.47
CA SER A 254 -25.91 -37.89 -1.78
C SER A 254 -25.21 -37.32 -0.53
N LYS A 255 -23.93 -37.65 -0.34
CA LYS A 255 -23.01 -37.11 0.67
C LYS A 255 -21.88 -36.26 0.05
N ILE A 256 -21.68 -36.25 -1.27
CA ILE A 256 -20.62 -35.48 -1.95
C ILE A 256 -21.24 -34.52 -2.96
N ALA A 257 -20.87 -33.24 -2.93
CA ALA A 257 -21.27 -32.25 -3.92
C ALA A 257 -20.03 -31.55 -4.51
N ILE A 258 -20.09 -31.15 -5.78
CA ILE A 258 -19.03 -30.38 -6.45
C ILE A 258 -19.54 -28.95 -6.71
N LEU A 259 -18.77 -27.96 -6.29
CA LEU A 259 -18.97 -26.54 -6.56
C LEU A 259 -17.88 -26.06 -7.53
N LYS A 260 -18.29 -25.61 -8.71
CA LYS A 260 -17.40 -24.98 -9.70
C LYS A 260 -17.69 -23.48 -9.73
N PRO A 261 -16.75 -22.59 -9.36
CA PRO A 261 -16.96 -21.15 -9.39
C PRO A 261 -17.26 -20.68 -10.81
N SER A 262 -18.31 -19.88 -11.00
CA SER A 262 -18.67 -19.34 -12.31
C SER A 262 -18.01 -17.98 -12.52
N MET A 263 -17.39 -17.76 -13.69
CA MET A 263 -17.00 -16.42 -14.10
C MET A 263 -18.13 -15.81 -14.92
N HIS A 264 -18.58 -14.61 -14.52
CA HIS A 264 -19.77 -13.98 -15.10
C HIS A 264 -19.58 -13.68 -16.60
N PRO A 265 -20.54 -14.00 -17.50
CA PRO A 265 -20.32 -13.95 -18.95
C PRO A 265 -19.87 -12.59 -19.50
N ASP A 266 -20.34 -11.46 -18.93
CA ASP A 266 -19.91 -10.12 -19.36
C ASP A 266 -18.41 -9.85 -19.13
N LEU A 267 -17.74 -10.60 -18.24
CA LEU A 267 -16.30 -10.51 -18.04
C LEU A 267 -15.50 -11.08 -19.22
N ILE A 268 -16.11 -11.99 -20.01
CA ILE A 268 -15.49 -12.57 -21.20
C ILE A 268 -15.30 -11.48 -22.28
N ARG A 269 -16.20 -10.49 -22.36
CA ARG A 269 -16.10 -9.38 -23.32
C ARG A 269 -14.89 -8.46 -23.09
N ASN A 270 -14.32 -8.43 -21.89
CA ASN A 270 -13.10 -7.66 -21.58
C ASN A 270 -11.82 -8.52 -21.55
N ARG A 271 -11.90 -9.85 -21.77
CA ARG A 271 -10.72 -10.74 -21.86
C ARG A 271 -10.23 -11.01 -23.29
N TYR A 272 -10.98 -10.58 -24.30
CA TYR A 272 -10.57 -10.65 -25.71
C TYR A 272 -10.43 -9.23 -26.28
N TRP A 273 -9.43 -9.03 -27.15
CA TRP A 273 -9.11 -7.77 -27.84
C TRP A 273 -8.37 -6.69 -27.04
N LYS A 274 -7.22 -7.04 -26.44
CA LYS A 274 -5.91 -6.49 -26.89
C LYS A 274 -4.69 -7.17 -26.25
N GLU A 275 -3.89 -7.77 -27.14
CA GLU A 275 -2.42 -7.67 -27.27
C GLU A 275 -1.52 -7.73 -26.00
N ALA A 276 -0.48 -8.59 -25.93
CA ALA A 276 0.00 -9.53 -26.94
C ALA A 276 0.81 -10.72 -26.40
N ARG A 277 0.50 -11.92 -26.92
CA ARG A 277 1.50 -12.94 -27.31
C ARG A 277 1.10 -13.52 -28.66
N ILE A 278 2.01 -13.48 -29.63
CA ILE A 278 1.81 -14.01 -30.99
C ILE A 278 2.10 -15.53 -30.96
N PRO A 279 1.36 -16.39 -31.71
CA PRO A 279 1.58 -17.83 -31.68
C PRO A 279 2.98 -18.26 -32.16
N PRO A 280 3.57 -19.33 -31.60
CA PRO A 280 4.88 -19.88 -32.01
C PRO A 280 4.97 -20.49 -33.43
N SER A 281 4.06 -20.17 -34.35
CA SER A 281 4.07 -20.61 -35.75
C SER A 281 4.53 -19.53 -36.74
N LEU A 282 4.92 -18.34 -36.25
CA LEU A 282 5.29 -17.18 -37.08
C LEU A 282 6.80 -16.89 -37.14
N TRP A 283 7.65 -17.67 -36.46
CA TRP A 283 9.11 -17.45 -36.44
C TRP A 283 9.86 -18.23 -37.53
N GLU A 284 9.39 -19.42 -37.93
CA GLU A 284 10.09 -20.28 -38.91
C GLU A 284 10.10 -19.72 -40.35
N SER A 285 9.21 -18.78 -40.67
CA SER A 285 9.09 -18.18 -42.01
C SER A 285 9.73 -16.80 -42.16
N TYR A 286 10.35 -16.23 -41.12
CA TYR A 286 10.89 -14.86 -41.17
C TYR A 286 12.41 -14.81 -41.37
N GLN A 287 12.86 -14.83 -42.64
CA GLN A 287 14.25 -14.50 -42.97
C GLN A 287 14.47 -12.99 -42.90
N PRO A 288 15.47 -12.49 -42.14
CA PRO A 288 15.75 -11.06 -42.07
C PRO A 288 16.31 -10.54 -43.41
N PRO A 289 15.69 -9.51 -44.03
CA PRO A 289 16.17 -8.96 -45.29
C PRO A 289 17.51 -8.24 -45.09
N LYS A 290 18.52 -8.61 -45.88
CA LYS A 290 19.85 -7.96 -45.87
C LYS A 290 19.74 -6.50 -46.30
N PRO A 291 20.53 -5.58 -45.70
CA PRO A 291 20.47 -4.16 -46.03
C PRO A 291 20.85 -3.89 -47.49
N ARG A 292 20.11 -3.00 -48.15
CA ARG A 292 20.47 -2.43 -49.45
C ARG A 292 20.58 -0.92 -49.36
N LEU A 293 21.79 -0.40 -49.55
CA LEU A 293 22.04 0.99 -49.86
C LEU A 293 21.52 1.30 -51.28
N THR A 294 20.68 2.31 -51.43
CA THR A 294 20.49 3.05 -52.70
C THR A 294 19.97 4.46 -52.41
N GLU A 295 20.47 5.45 -53.16
CA GLU A 295 20.07 6.85 -53.07
C GLU A 295 18.68 7.09 -53.69
N MET A 296 17.95 8.12 -53.22
CA MET A 296 16.92 8.79 -54.03
C MET A 296 16.98 10.32 -53.86
N LYS A 297 16.57 11.04 -54.92
CA LYS A 297 16.79 12.49 -55.12
C LYS A 297 15.51 13.31 -54.91
N ALA A 298 15.68 14.63 -54.79
CA ALA A 298 14.62 15.59 -54.52
C ALA A 298 13.51 15.69 -55.61
N PRO A 299 12.29 16.15 -55.27
CA PRO A 299 11.19 16.33 -56.23
C PRO A 299 11.42 17.50 -57.21
N LYS A 300 10.71 17.49 -58.34
CA LYS A 300 10.67 18.58 -59.34
C LYS A 300 9.26 19.15 -59.52
N SER A 301 9.20 20.40 -59.97
CA SER A 301 8.02 21.22 -60.28
C SER A 301 7.50 21.08 -61.71
N HIS A 302 6.22 21.40 -61.95
CA HIS A 302 5.69 22.06 -63.17
C HIS A 302 4.45 22.91 -62.80
N HIS A 303 4.42 24.22 -63.08
CA HIS A 303 3.66 24.93 -64.16
C HIS A 303 2.12 24.76 -64.10
N GLY A 304 1.26 25.78 -64.22
CA GLY A 304 1.38 27.26 -64.39
C GLY A 304 -0.03 27.87 -64.62
N SER A 305 -0.32 29.18 -64.71
CA SER A 305 0.47 30.43 -64.70
C SER A 305 -0.30 31.51 -63.86
N LEU A 306 -0.70 32.75 -64.18
CA LEU A 306 -0.56 33.70 -65.32
C LEU A 306 -0.96 35.16 -64.87
N ALA A 307 -0.12 36.19 -65.13
CA ALA A 307 -0.43 37.65 -65.20
C ALA A 307 -0.98 38.44 -63.97
N LEU A 308 -0.77 39.77 -63.78
CA LEU A 308 0.34 40.72 -64.06
C LEU A 308 0.01 42.15 -63.50
N VAL A 309 0.98 43.09 -63.52
CA VAL A 309 0.88 44.58 -63.41
C VAL A 309 0.88 45.27 -62.00
N ASP A 310 2.00 45.95 -61.72
CA ASP A 310 2.29 47.28 -61.09
C ASP A 310 1.58 47.76 -59.78
N THR A 311 2.14 48.60 -58.90
CA THR A 311 3.03 49.80 -59.09
C THR A 311 4.05 50.08 -57.95
N HIS A 312 5.08 50.87 -58.26
CA HIS A 312 6.00 51.61 -57.33
C HIS A 312 5.41 53.01 -56.98
N PRO A 313 6.00 53.92 -56.13
CA PRO A 313 7.35 53.99 -55.50
C PRO A 313 7.26 54.35 -53.97
N PRO A 314 8.23 54.99 -53.25
CA PRO A 314 9.63 55.38 -53.56
C PRO A 314 10.69 54.98 -52.49
N ASN A 315 11.94 55.35 -52.76
CA ASN A 315 13.11 55.11 -51.89
C ASN A 315 13.30 56.17 -50.79
N GLY A 316 13.93 55.76 -49.67
CA GLY A 316 14.57 56.61 -48.65
C GLY A 316 15.77 55.87 -48.05
N PRO A 317 16.87 56.54 -47.64
CA PRO A 317 18.14 55.87 -47.37
C PRO A 317 18.18 55.15 -46.01
N ALA A 318 19.08 54.18 -45.91
CA ALA A 318 19.39 53.49 -44.66
C ALA A 318 20.14 54.41 -43.67
N ASP A 319 19.82 54.27 -42.39
CA ASP A 319 20.68 54.70 -41.29
C ASP A 319 20.99 53.51 -40.36
N GLY A 320 22.22 53.44 -39.87
CA GLY A 320 22.82 52.25 -39.30
C GLY A 320 22.68 52.14 -37.79
N THR A 321 21.49 51.83 -37.29
CA THR A 321 21.30 51.52 -35.85
C THR A 321 21.19 50.02 -35.60
N SER A 322 22.19 49.46 -34.92
CA SER A 322 22.13 48.11 -34.37
C SER A 322 21.06 48.06 -33.28
N VAL A 323 19.96 47.36 -33.56
CA VAL A 323 19.01 46.95 -32.52
C VAL A 323 19.72 45.92 -31.65
N LYS A 324 20.26 46.38 -30.52
CA LYS A 324 20.73 45.48 -29.46
C LYS A 324 19.51 44.74 -28.91
N ASN A 325 19.63 43.42 -28.75
CA ASN A 325 18.69 42.68 -27.93
C ASN A 325 18.76 43.23 -26.51
N ASN A 326 17.68 43.86 -26.05
CA ASN A 326 17.55 44.27 -24.65
C ASN A 326 17.34 43.01 -23.80
N HIS A 327 18.44 42.41 -23.36
CA HIS A 327 18.42 41.69 -22.09
C HIS A 327 17.96 42.69 -21.02
N ILE A 328 16.79 42.42 -20.43
CA ILE A 328 16.35 43.12 -19.24
C ILE A 328 17.30 42.67 -18.12
N ASP A 329 18.09 43.59 -17.59
CA ASP A 329 18.97 43.29 -16.47
C ASP A 329 18.11 43.05 -15.22
N MET A 330 18.03 41.78 -14.80
CA MET A 330 17.20 41.35 -13.69
C MET A 330 17.57 42.08 -12.38
N SER A 331 18.81 42.56 -12.24
CA SER A 331 19.25 43.33 -11.08
C SER A 331 18.59 44.72 -10.99
N MET A 332 18.23 45.33 -12.13
CA MET A 332 17.46 46.59 -12.17
C MET A 332 15.98 46.37 -11.84
N ALA A 333 15.39 45.24 -12.25
CA ALA A 333 14.01 44.93 -11.87
C ALA A 333 13.86 44.76 -10.35
N VAL A 334 14.81 44.07 -9.72
CA VAL A 334 14.84 43.84 -8.26
C VAL A 334 15.10 45.15 -7.47
N SER A 335 15.91 46.07 -7.99
CA SER A 335 16.14 47.37 -7.32
C SER A 335 14.93 48.30 -7.43
N VAL A 336 14.27 48.39 -8.59
CA VAL A 336 13.07 49.23 -8.78
C VAL A 336 11.87 48.68 -8.00
N ALA A 337 11.72 47.36 -7.85
CA ALA A 337 10.66 46.78 -7.02
C ALA A 337 10.81 47.12 -5.52
N LYS A 338 12.05 47.21 -5.02
CA LYS A 338 12.34 47.48 -3.61
C LYS A 338 11.92 48.87 -3.12
N ASP A 339 11.89 49.86 -4.00
CA ASP A 339 11.47 51.23 -3.67
C ASP A 339 9.93 51.44 -3.69
N CYS A 340 9.14 50.43 -4.07
CA CYS A 340 7.71 50.59 -4.36
C CYS A 340 6.76 50.03 -3.26
N MET A 341 7.20 49.05 -2.47
CA MET A 341 6.36 48.39 -1.45
C MET A 341 6.37 49.15 -0.11
N SER A 342 5.36 49.99 0.11
CA SER A 342 5.13 50.64 1.41
C SER A 342 4.81 49.62 2.50
N LYS A 343 5.48 49.72 3.66
CA LYS A 343 5.18 48.91 4.85
C LYS A 343 3.69 49.04 5.25
N PRO A 344 2.96 47.93 5.47
CA PRO A 344 1.57 47.96 5.92
C PRO A 344 1.35 48.77 7.21
N SER A 345 0.22 49.46 7.29
CA SER A 345 -0.13 50.26 8.47
C SER A 345 -0.71 49.43 9.62
N HIS A 346 -1.42 48.35 9.30
CA HIS A 346 -2.05 47.46 10.29
C HIS A 346 -2.19 46.00 9.81
N ALA A 347 -2.38 45.06 10.74
CA ALA A 347 -2.49 43.62 10.47
C ALA A 347 -3.61 43.23 9.47
N GLY A 348 -4.63 44.07 9.29
CA GLY A 348 -5.69 43.88 8.29
C GLY A 348 -5.27 44.05 6.82
N GLU A 349 -4.05 44.54 6.54
CA GLU A 349 -3.51 44.69 5.19
C GLU A 349 -2.77 43.44 4.67
N PHE A 350 -2.54 42.44 5.52
CA PHE A 350 -1.96 41.16 5.11
C PHE A 350 -3.05 40.31 4.43
N THR A 351 -2.80 39.91 3.18
CA THR A 351 -3.77 39.21 2.33
C THR A 351 -3.50 37.72 2.18
N THR A 352 -2.26 37.29 2.43
CA THR A 352 -1.80 35.92 2.23
C THR A 352 -1.10 35.41 3.48
N ALA A 353 -1.53 34.26 3.99
CA ALA A 353 -0.87 33.57 5.11
C ALA A 353 -0.18 32.31 4.59
N ILE A 354 1.13 32.22 4.80
CA ILE A 354 1.94 31.04 4.49
C ILE A 354 2.14 30.27 5.79
N PHE A 355 1.99 28.95 5.74
CA PHE A 355 2.09 28.06 6.90
C PHE A 355 3.18 27.02 6.68
N CYS A 356 4.06 26.85 7.66
CA CYS A 356 5.14 25.85 7.66
C CYS A 356 5.13 25.06 8.98
N ALA A 357 5.45 23.76 8.92
CA ALA A 357 5.40 22.83 10.05
C ALA A 357 6.79 22.51 10.63
N LEU A 358 7.84 22.74 9.84
CA LEU A 358 9.24 22.51 10.20
C LEU A 358 10.07 23.78 9.99
N PRO A 359 11.10 24.05 10.82
CA PRO A 359 11.98 25.22 10.65
C PRO A 359 12.59 25.32 9.25
N ILE A 360 13.03 24.19 8.68
CA ILE A 360 13.63 24.14 7.33
C ILE A 360 12.66 24.58 6.21
N GLU A 361 11.35 24.42 6.40
CA GLU A 361 10.33 24.93 5.48
C GLU A 361 10.15 26.44 5.65
N ALA A 362 10.15 26.92 6.91
CA ALA A 362 10.03 28.32 7.27
C ALA A 362 11.26 29.14 6.82
N ASP A 363 12.47 28.63 7.02
CA ASP A 363 13.74 29.24 6.59
C ASP A 363 13.79 29.39 5.06
N ALA A 364 13.34 28.38 4.32
CA ALA A 364 13.22 28.42 2.87
C ALA A 364 12.18 29.47 2.41
N VAL A 365 11.02 29.56 3.07
CA VAL A 365 10.00 30.59 2.78
C VAL A 365 10.50 32.00 3.12
N LEU A 366 11.20 32.19 4.23
CA LEU A 366 11.83 33.47 4.57
C LEU A 366 12.88 33.86 3.52
N SER A 367 13.63 32.89 2.99
CA SER A 367 14.66 33.13 1.97
C SER A 367 14.12 33.62 0.62
N VAL A 368 12.80 33.55 0.36
CA VAL A 368 12.17 34.08 -0.88
C VAL A 368 11.41 35.40 -0.69
N PHE A 369 11.35 35.95 0.52
CA PHE A 369 10.76 37.27 0.78
C PHE A 369 11.56 38.38 0.07
N ASP A 370 10.86 39.32 -0.56
CA ASP A 370 11.47 40.50 -1.18
C ASP A 370 11.78 41.60 -0.14
N VAL A 371 10.93 41.66 0.90
CA VAL A 371 11.03 42.59 2.03
C VAL A 371 10.63 41.85 3.30
N HIS A 372 11.37 42.05 4.40
CA HIS A 372 10.95 41.66 5.75
C HIS A 372 10.53 42.90 6.55
N TRP A 373 9.53 42.75 7.41
CA TRP A 373 9.18 43.75 8.42
C TRP A 373 9.32 43.17 9.83
N ASN A 374 9.41 44.04 10.82
CA ASN A 374 9.40 43.66 12.23
C ASN A 374 7.99 43.19 12.63
N ASP A 375 7.85 41.94 13.10
CA ASP A 375 6.56 41.36 13.50
C ASP A 375 5.99 42.02 14.75
N HIS A 376 6.85 42.55 15.62
CA HIS A 376 6.44 43.25 16.84
C HIS A 376 5.65 44.54 16.58
N ASP A 377 5.67 45.06 15.33
CA ASP A 377 4.87 46.22 14.92
C ASP A 377 3.39 45.85 14.67
N TYR A 378 3.05 44.56 14.61
CA TYR A 378 1.70 44.05 14.35
C TYR A 378 1.21 43.21 15.54
N PRO A 379 0.67 43.85 16.61
CA PRO A 379 0.34 43.15 17.85
C PRO A 379 -0.76 42.09 17.66
N LYS A 380 -0.50 40.89 18.17
CA LYS A 380 -1.41 39.73 18.10
C LYS A 380 -2.72 39.96 18.86
N ALA A 381 -3.79 39.34 18.38
CA ALA A 381 -5.08 39.35 19.05
C ALA A 381 -5.04 38.60 20.41
N PRO A 382 -5.88 38.97 21.40
CA PRO A 382 -5.95 38.25 22.68
C PRO A 382 -6.28 36.77 22.50
N GLY A 383 -5.42 35.89 23.02
CA GLY A 383 -5.55 34.43 22.91
C GLY A 383 -4.84 33.80 21.71
N ASP A 384 -4.27 34.60 20.79
CA ASP A 384 -3.45 34.08 19.69
C ASP A 384 -2.06 33.63 20.18
N SER A 385 -1.82 32.32 20.09
CA SER A 385 -0.62 31.63 20.59
C SER A 385 0.48 31.45 19.54
N ASN A 386 0.24 31.82 18.28
CA ASN A 386 1.19 31.60 17.18
C ASN A 386 2.48 32.43 17.30
N CYS A 387 3.52 31.99 16.58
CA CYS A 387 4.67 32.81 16.23
C CYS A 387 4.60 33.17 14.74
N TYR A 388 5.01 34.40 14.40
CA TYR A 388 4.90 34.95 13.06
C TYR A 388 6.22 35.49 12.53
N SER A 389 6.28 35.65 11.21
CA SER A 389 7.23 36.54 10.54
C SER A 389 6.48 37.23 9.38
N VAL A 390 6.76 38.50 9.12
CA VAL A 390 5.97 39.33 8.20
C VAL A 390 6.83 39.97 7.13
N GLY A 391 6.28 40.17 5.94
CA GLY A 391 7.02 40.72 4.81
C GLY A 391 6.21 40.77 3.52
N ALA A 392 6.92 40.91 2.40
CA ALA A 392 6.34 40.92 1.07
C ALA A 392 6.93 39.82 0.18
N ILE A 393 6.09 39.24 -0.68
CA ILE A 393 6.51 38.47 -1.86
C ILE A 393 5.80 39.06 -3.07
N GLY A 394 6.57 39.59 -4.02
CA GLY A 394 6.03 40.38 -5.13
C GLY A 394 5.17 41.54 -4.63
N HIS A 395 3.88 41.53 -4.99
CA HIS A 395 2.90 42.55 -4.56
C HIS A 395 2.02 42.12 -3.36
N HIS A 396 2.31 40.97 -2.74
CA HIS A 396 1.51 40.43 -1.63
C HIS A 396 2.14 40.71 -0.28
N ASN A 397 1.35 41.30 0.62
CA ASN A 397 1.66 41.39 2.05
C ASN A 397 1.46 40.00 2.68
N VAL A 398 2.55 39.32 3.01
CA VAL A 398 2.58 37.95 3.51
C VAL A 398 2.86 37.88 5.01
N VAL A 399 2.15 37.00 5.69
CA VAL A 399 2.51 36.52 7.04
C VAL A 399 2.90 35.05 6.96
N LEU A 400 4.10 34.71 7.41
CA LEU A 400 4.53 33.34 7.68
C LEU A 400 4.10 32.96 9.10
N VAL A 401 3.36 31.86 9.21
CA VAL A 401 2.90 31.25 10.46
C VAL A 401 3.75 30.03 10.76
N HIS A 402 4.46 30.10 11.88
CA HIS A 402 5.27 28.99 12.38
C HIS A 402 4.37 28.06 13.19
N ILE A 403 3.91 26.95 12.59
CA ILE A 403 3.10 25.95 13.29
C ILE A 403 3.95 25.30 14.38
N SER A 404 3.37 24.98 15.53
CA SER A 404 4.04 24.34 16.69
C SER A 404 4.40 22.85 16.46
N GLY A 405 4.83 22.49 15.24
CA GLY A 405 5.14 21.14 14.75
C GLY A 405 3.98 20.47 14.01
N MET A 406 4.29 19.34 13.36
CA MET A 406 3.39 18.60 12.45
C MET A 406 2.03 18.18 13.04
N GLY A 407 1.06 17.98 12.16
CA GLY A 407 -0.26 17.36 12.45
C GLY A 407 -1.47 18.29 12.29
N LYS A 408 -2.58 17.74 11.78
CA LYS A 408 -3.79 18.47 11.34
C LYS A 408 -4.34 19.42 12.40
N SER A 409 -4.44 18.95 13.66
CA SER A 409 -5.02 19.72 14.77
C SER A 409 -4.23 20.98 15.12
N LYS A 410 -2.90 20.96 15.00
CA LYS A 410 -2.05 22.14 15.25
C LYS A 410 -2.19 23.14 14.11
N ALA A 411 -2.17 22.64 12.88
CA ALA A 411 -2.32 23.44 11.68
C ALA A 411 -3.68 24.18 11.65
N ALA A 412 -4.77 23.50 12.00
CA ALA A 412 -6.10 24.09 12.17
C ALA A 412 -6.13 25.19 13.25
N THR A 413 -5.56 24.90 14.44
CA THR A 413 -5.48 25.87 15.54
C THR A 413 -4.70 27.13 15.14
N ALA A 414 -3.57 26.94 14.46
CA ALA A 414 -2.75 28.04 13.96
C ALA A 414 -3.48 28.89 12.91
N SER A 415 -4.15 28.25 11.94
CA SER A 415 -4.93 28.92 10.90
C SER A 415 -6.11 29.70 11.48
N SER A 416 -6.85 29.10 12.41
CA SER A 416 -7.97 29.75 13.11
C SER A 416 -7.52 31.00 13.86
N GLN A 417 -6.46 30.92 14.68
CA GLN A 417 -5.93 32.06 15.43
C GLN A 417 -5.33 33.13 14.51
N CYS A 418 -4.63 32.73 13.43
CA CYS A 418 -4.07 33.65 12.44
C CYS A 418 -5.12 34.54 11.78
N ARG A 419 -6.32 34.00 11.51
CA ARG A 419 -7.43 34.76 10.91
C ARG A 419 -8.11 35.74 11.88
N VAL A 420 -7.82 35.65 13.19
CA VAL A 420 -8.26 36.63 14.20
C VAL A 420 -7.29 37.81 14.29
N THR A 421 -5.98 37.58 14.24
CA THR A 421 -4.97 38.64 14.22
C THR A 421 -4.88 39.32 12.86
N PHE A 422 -4.73 38.54 11.79
CA PHE A 422 -4.64 39.03 10.41
C PHE A 422 -6.00 38.85 9.74
N THR A 423 -6.90 39.82 9.94
CA THR A 423 -8.27 39.76 9.43
C THR A 423 -8.38 39.92 7.91
N GLY A 424 -7.30 40.31 7.23
CA GLY A 424 -7.25 40.52 5.78
C GLY A 424 -7.02 39.26 4.94
N ILE A 425 -6.76 38.11 5.56
CA ILE A 425 -6.28 36.89 4.89
C ILE A 425 -7.32 36.27 3.96
N LYS A 426 -7.11 36.47 2.66
CA LYS A 426 -7.90 35.93 1.55
C LYS A 426 -7.39 34.56 1.10
N LEU A 427 -6.07 34.34 1.14
CA LEU A 427 -5.42 33.10 0.70
C LEU A 427 -4.59 32.48 1.82
N SER A 428 -4.68 31.16 1.98
CA SER A 428 -3.79 30.38 2.85
C SER A 428 -2.95 29.41 2.01
N LEU A 429 -1.63 29.47 2.18
CA LEU A 429 -0.67 28.59 1.51
C LEU A 429 -0.01 27.67 2.53
N LEU A 430 -0.15 26.36 2.40
CA LEU A 430 0.62 25.39 3.18
C LEU A 430 1.86 25.00 2.39
N VAL A 431 3.04 25.40 2.86
CA VAL A 431 4.29 25.30 2.11
C VAL A 431 5.30 24.41 2.82
N GLY A 432 5.98 23.53 2.08
CA GLY A 432 7.04 22.70 2.65
C GLY A 432 7.31 21.37 1.94
N ILE A 433 7.55 20.30 2.71
CA ILE A 433 7.95 18.97 2.18
C ILE A 433 6.87 17.88 2.38
N CYS A 434 6.90 16.85 1.54
CA CYS A 434 5.94 15.74 1.51
C CYS A 434 6.56 14.40 1.05
N GLY A 435 5.86 13.29 1.30
CA GLY A 435 6.17 11.98 0.72
C GLY A 435 5.42 11.77 -0.59
N GLY A 436 6.13 11.55 -1.70
CA GLY A 436 5.55 11.45 -3.04
C GLY A 436 5.04 10.06 -3.39
N VAL A 437 3.97 10.00 -4.19
CA VAL A 437 3.61 8.78 -4.96
C VAL A 437 4.39 8.83 -6.27
N PRO A 438 5.33 7.90 -6.55
CA PRO A 438 6.22 7.99 -7.70
C PRO A 438 5.50 7.93 -9.06
N GLY A 439 4.31 7.33 -9.10
CA GLY A 439 3.57 7.02 -10.32
C GLY A 439 4.06 5.73 -10.98
N GLY A 440 3.22 5.17 -11.86
CA GLY A 440 3.55 4.06 -12.74
C GLY A 440 3.83 4.53 -14.18
N PRO A 441 4.34 3.65 -15.06
CA PRO A 441 4.62 3.99 -16.47
C PRO A 441 3.42 4.55 -17.24
N GLU A 442 2.20 4.18 -16.82
CA GLU A 442 0.92 4.49 -17.46
C GLU A 442 0.12 5.60 -16.75
N SER A 443 0.60 6.11 -15.60
CA SER A 443 -0.07 7.21 -14.86
C SER A 443 0.40 8.59 -15.32
N GLU A 444 -0.42 9.62 -15.09
CA GLU A 444 -0.04 11.02 -15.32
C GLU A 444 1.21 11.41 -14.54
N GLY A 445 2.33 11.58 -15.25
CA GLY A 445 3.61 12.01 -14.69
C GLY A 445 4.34 10.94 -13.88
N GLU A 446 5.58 10.68 -14.26
CA GLU A 446 6.59 10.07 -13.37
C GLU A 446 7.08 11.16 -12.40
N ARG A 447 7.06 10.91 -11.10
CA ARG A 447 7.44 11.87 -10.04
C ARG A 447 8.84 11.56 -9.47
N LEU A 448 9.66 12.60 -9.39
CA LEU A 448 11.04 12.57 -8.89
C LEU A 448 11.15 13.25 -7.52
N LEU A 449 12.25 13.04 -6.80
CA LEU A 449 12.55 13.81 -5.60
C LEU A 449 12.86 15.26 -5.99
N GLY A 450 12.41 16.21 -5.17
CA GLY A 450 12.47 17.64 -5.46
C GLY A 450 11.35 18.17 -6.36
N ASP A 451 10.59 17.34 -7.07
CA ASP A 451 9.38 17.78 -7.79
C ASP A 451 8.39 18.49 -6.85
N VAL A 452 7.63 19.45 -7.38
CA VAL A 452 6.56 20.14 -6.64
C VAL A 452 5.22 19.45 -6.90
N VAL A 453 4.43 19.30 -5.85
CA VAL A 453 3.02 18.89 -5.90
C VAL A 453 2.14 20.01 -5.37
N ILE A 454 1.08 20.34 -6.10
CA ILE A 454 0.10 21.37 -5.77
C ILE A 454 -1.28 20.71 -5.64
N SER A 455 -1.99 20.99 -4.55
CA SER A 455 -3.31 20.41 -4.28
C SER A 455 -4.43 20.98 -5.15
N GLU A 456 -5.13 20.11 -5.90
CA GLU A 456 -6.49 20.39 -6.39
C GLU A 456 -7.59 19.85 -5.46
N GLY A 457 -7.21 19.07 -4.45
CA GLY A 457 -8.10 18.49 -3.45
C GLY A 457 -7.33 17.72 -2.37
N VAL A 458 -7.95 17.52 -1.21
CA VAL A 458 -7.38 16.79 -0.07
C VAL A 458 -8.27 15.60 0.30
N VAL A 459 -7.65 14.47 0.61
CA VAL A 459 -8.30 13.26 1.13
C VAL A 459 -7.73 12.93 2.52
N GLN A 460 -8.59 12.79 3.51
CA GLN A 460 -8.17 12.47 4.89
C GLN A 460 -8.10 10.94 5.05
N TYR A 461 -6.90 10.36 4.93
CA TYR A 461 -6.75 8.92 4.75
C TYR A 461 -6.72 8.12 6.07
N ASP A 462 -6.40 8.78 7.19
CA ASP A 462 -6.30 8.17 8.51
C ASP A 462 -7.67 7.95 9.21
N PHE A 463 -8.75 8.57 8.71
CA PHE A 463 -10.10 8.47 9.27
C PHE A 463 -10.90 7.26 8.73
N SER A 464 -10.23 6.10 8.69
CA SER A 464 -10.83 4.80 8.34
C SER A 464 -11.09 3.94 9.60
N PRO A 465 -12.28 4.02 10.24
CA PRO A 465 -12.63 3.11 11.32
C PRO A 465 -12.77 1.69 10.77
N ARG A 466 -11.91 0.77 11.24
CA ARG A 466 -11.71 -0.59 10.71
C ARG A 466 -12.92 -1.55 10.82
N PHE A 467 -14.10 -1.06 11.19
CA PHE A 467 -15.26 -1.85 11.63
C PHE A 467 -16.64 -1.29 11.23
N PHE A 468 -16.72 -0.33 10.30
CA PHE A 468 -18.01 0.19 9.80
C PHE A 468 -18.07 0.25 8.26
N GLU A 469 -19.20 -0.18 7.69
CA GLU A 469 -19.45 -0.12 6.24
C GLU A 469 -19.44 1.33 5.73
N HIS A 470 -18.81 1.55 4.58
CA HIS A 470 -18.96 2.80 3.83
C HIS A 470 -20.28 2.81 3.05
N LYS A 471 -21.04 3.90 3.14
CA LYS A 471 -21.95 4.26 2.04
C LYS A 471 -21.08 4.66 0.84
N PRO A 472 -21.25 4.05 -0.36
CA PRO A 472 -20.27 4.15 -1.45
C PRO A 472 -20.07 5.55 -2.03
N ASN A 473 -20.94 6.51 -1.70
CA ASN A 473 -20.91 7.88 -2.24
C ASN A 473 -20.42 8.94 -1.23
N ILE A 474 -19.91 8.57 -0.05
CA ILE A 474 -19.24 9.49 0.86
C ILE A 474 -17.72 9.27 0.77
N GLN A 475 -17.12 9.87 -0.25
CA GLN A 475 -15.67 10.02 -0.32
C GLN A 475 -15.25 11.04 0.76
N GLN A 476 -14.26 10.71 1.60
CA GLN A 476 -13.70 11.63 2.60
C GLN A 476 -12.74 12.66 1.96
N SER A 477 -13.17 13.23 0.85
CA SER A 477 -12.66 14.52 0.39
C SER A 477 -13.25 15.61 1.29
N LEU A 478 -12.41 16.58 1.65
CA LEU A 478 -12.83 17.77 2.40
C LEU A 478 -13.65 18.71 1.51
N SER A 479 -13.95 19.93 2.00
CA SER A 479 -14.79 20.87 1.27
C SER A 479 -14.31 21.10 -0.18
N LYS A 480 -15.27 21.33 -1.08
CA LYS A 480 -14.99 21.55 -2.49
C LYS A 480 -14.05 22.75 -2.64
N LEU A 481 -12.95 22.56 -3.38
CA LEU A 481 -11.96 23.60 -3.68
C LEU A 481 -12.62 24.93 -4.05
N ASP A 482 -12.11 26.01 -3.44
CA ASP A 482 -12.58 27.37 -3.66
C ASP A 482 -12.58 27.76 -5.16
N ALA A 483 -13.51 28.62 -5.56
CA ALA A 483 -13.71 28.98 -6.96
C ALA A 483 -12.56 29.82 -7.54
N ALA A 484 -11.93 30.70 -6.76
CA ALA A 484 -10.77 31.48 -7.21
C ALA A 484 -9.53 30.59 -7.30
N VAL A 485 -9.30 29.74 -6.28
CA VAL A 485 -8.19 28.77 -6.30
C VAL A 485 -8.35 27.78 -7.46
N GLY A 486 -9.53 27.21 -7.67
CA GLY A 486 -9.80 26.28 -8.79
C GLY A 486 -9.68 26.94 -10.17
N GLY A 487 -10.10 28.20 -10.32
CA GLY A 487 -9.89 28.98 -11.54
C GLY A 487 -8.40 29.23 -11.80
N PHE A 488 -7.63 29.52 -10.76
CA PHE A 488 -6.19 29.73 -10.84
C PHE A 488 -5.41 28.44 -11.13
N LEU A 489 -5.73 27.31 -10.50
CA LEU A 489 -5.14 26.01 -10.87
C LEU A 489 -5.48 25.65 -12.33
N THR A 490 -6.68 25.99 -12.82
CA THR A 490 -7.05 25.84 -14.23
C THR A 490 -6.16 26.71 -15.14
N LYS A 491 -5.85 27.96 -14.74
CA LYS A 491 -4.87 28.83 -15.42
C LYS A 491 -3.49 28.17 -15.45
N LEU A 492 -2.98 27.68 -14.32
CA LEU A 492 -1.67 27.02 -14.21
C LEU A 492 -1.56 25.73 -15.04
N LYS A 493 -2.65 24.96 -15.19
CA LYS A 493 -2.70 23.78 -16.08
C LYS A 493 -2.60 24.13 -17.58
N THR A 494 -2.67 25.40 -17.98
CA THR A 494 -2.40 25.81 -19.37
C THR A 494 -0.91 25.87 -19.65
N ALA A 495 -0.49 25.45 -20.86
CA ALA A 495 0.93 25.37 -21.22
C ALA A 495 1.71 26.68 -20.98
N ARG A 496 1.12 27.85 -21.25
CA ARG A 496 1.80 29.15 -21.06
C ARG A 496 2.12 29.43 -19.58
N TYR A 497 1.12 29.33 -18.69
CA TYR A 497 1.30 29.68 -17.29
C TYR A 497 1.98 28.56 -16.49
N GLY A 498 1.81 27.29 -16.91
CA GLY A 498 2.57 26.16 -16.38
C GLY A 498 4.06 26.26 -16.69
N SER A 499 4.44 26.55 -17.94
CA SER A 499 5.86 26.79 -18.29
C SER A 499 6.44 28.00 -17.56
N LEU A 500 5.71 29.12 -17.49
CA LEU A 500 6.15 30.31 -16.75
C LEU A 500 6.33 30.03 -15.25
N LEU A 501 5.44 29.22 -14.65
CA LEU A 501 5.61 28.84 -13.25
C LEU A 501 6.86 27.98 -13.04
N LEU A 502 7.13 27.04 -13.96
CA LEU A 502 8.33 26.20 -13.90
C LEU A 502 9.62 27.02 -14.09
N GLU A 503 9.60 27.98 -15.01
CA GLU A 503 10.69 28.94 -15.29
C GLU A 503 11.00 29.79 -14.04
N ASN A 504 10.01 30.52 -13.50
CA ASN A 504 10.17 31.29 -12.27
C ASN A 504 10.61 30.42 -11.08
N THR A 505 10.07 29.19 -10.95
CA THR A 505 10.48 28.24 -9.89
C THR A 505 11.95 27.86 -10.01
N HIS A 506 12.43 27.62 -11.24
CA HIS A 506 13.83 27.28 -11.48
C HIS A 506 14.76 28.47 -11.16
N ASP A 507 14.42 29.67 -11.62
CA ASP A 507 15.23 30.87 -11.39
C ASP A 507 15.32 31.24 -9.90
N TYR A 508 14.21 31.18 -9.15
CA TYR A 508 14.26 31.43 -7.69
C TYR A 508 14.99 30.33 -6.93
N LEU A 509 14.88 29.07 -7.35
CA LEU A 509 15.68 27.99 -6.75
C LEU A 509 17.18 28.17 -7.02
N ASN A 510 17.57 28.53 -8.24
CA ASN A 510 18.96 28.83 -8.61
C ASN A 510 19.50 30.05 -7.82
N ALA A 511 18.66 31.06 -7.59
CA ALA A 511 19.00 32.21 -6.75
C ALA A 511 19.22 31.80 -5.28
N LEU A 512 18.32 31.00 -4.70
CA LEU A 512 18.48 30.43 -3.34
C LEU A 512 19.76 29.61 -3.20
N GLN A 513 20.10 28.80 -4.21
CA GLN A 513 21.31 27.99 -4.21
C GLN A 513 22.60 28.80 -4.34
N SER A 514 22.55 29.93 -5.05
CA SER A 514 23.67 30.85 -5.21
C SER A 514 23.92 31.71 -3.96
N HIS A 515 22.86 32.01 -3.19
CA HIS A 515 22.93 32.79 -1.96
C HIS A 515 23.05 31.91 -0.71
N SER A 516 24.11 31.09 -0.64
CA SER A 516 24.42 30.33 0.58
C SER A 516 24.79 31.27 1.73
N ASP A 517 23.88 31.52 2.68
CA ASP A 517 24.20 32.31 3.87
C ASP A 517 25.06 31.49 4.85
N GLN A 518 26.36 31.78 4.81
CA GLN A 518 27.37 31.16 5.67
C GLN A 518 27.13 31.42 7.17
N LYS A 519 26.33 32.41 7.56
CA LYS A 519 25.93 32.62 8.96
C LYS A 519 24.76 31.73 9.38
N ALA A 520 23.82 31.46 8.48
CA ALA A 520 22.66 30.61 8.75
C ALA A 520 22.95 29.11 8.57
N GLN A 521 24.04 28.75 7.88
CA GLN A 521 24.39 27.37 7.47
C GLN A 521 23.35 26.71 6.54
N LEU A 522 22.43 27.50 5.97
CA LEU A 522 21.42 27.03 5.03
C LEU A 522 22.08 26.72 3.67
N GLN A 523 22.06 25.45 3.30
CA GLN A 523 22.52 24.97 1.99
C GLN A 523 21.39 24.21 1.30
N TYR A 524 20.92 24.77 0.20
CA TYR A 524 19.83 24.24 -0.62
C TYR A 524 20.35 23.41 -1.81
N THR A 525 21.55 22.86 -1.71
CA THR A 525 22.25 22.13 -2.78
C THR A 525 21.40 20.98 -3.35
N TYR A 526 21.30 20.90 -4.69
CA TYR A 526 20.65 19.77 -5.36
C TYR A 526 21.41 18.47 -5.07
N PRO A 527 20.75 17.40 -4.54
CA PRO A 527 21.45 16.17 -4.18
C PRO A 527 21.99 15.33 -5.35
N GLY A 528 21.66 15.65 -6.59
CA GLY A 528 22.00 14.84 -7.76
C GLY A 528 20.97 13.75 -8.08
N ILE A 529 20.84 13.41 -9.37
CA ILE A 529 19.84 12.46 -9.87
C ILE A 529 20.15 11.00 -9.45
N GLU A 530 21.43 10.71 -9.23
CA GLU A 530 21.92 9.44 -8.68
C GLU A 530 21.51 9.20 -7.22
N ASN A 531 21.09 10.26 -6.52
CA ASN A 531 20.53 10.20 -5.17
C ASN A 531 18.99 10.12 -5.15
N ASP A 532 18.33 10.04 -6.31
CA ASP A 532 16.89 9.78 -6.43
C ASP A 532 16.60 8.26 -6.43
N CYS A 533 16.69 7.67 -5.24
CA CYS A 533 16.56 6.23 -5.03
C CYS A 533 15.10 5.82 -4.71
N LEU A 534 14.37 5.36 -5.72
CA LEU A 534 13.09 4.64 -5.54
C LEU A 534 13.33 3.13 -5.57
N TYR A 535 12.97 2.43 -4.49
CA TYR A 535 13.06 0.97 -4.38
C TYR A 535 11.74 0.27 -4.74
N GLN A 536 11.79 -1.03 -5.05
CA GLN A 536 10.59 -1.86 -5.27
C GLN A 536 9.66 -1.81 -4.05
N PRO A 537 8.31 -1.78 -4.22
CA PRO A 537 7.38 -1.64 -3.09
C PRO A 537 7.45 -2.76 -2.03
N PHE A 538 7.94 -3.94 -2.41
CA PHE A 538 8.11 -5.12 -1.57
C PHE A 538 9.55 -5.31 -1.06
N TYR A 539 10.47 -4.40 -1.37
CA TYR A 539 11.85 -4.47 -0.87
C TYR A 539 11.92 -3.99 0.59
N LEU A 540 12.69 -4.71 1.41
CA LEU A 540 12.69 -4.56 2.87
C LEU A 540 13.92 -3.78 3.34
N HIS A 541 13.67 -2.58 3.89
CA HIS A 541 14.67 -1.71 4.51
C HIS A 541 15.20 -2.28 5.84
N LYS A 542 16.07 -3.30 5.76
CA LYS A 542 16.60 -4.05 6.91
C LYS A 542 18.12 -4.19 6.90
N HIS A 543 18.72 -4.65 8.00
CA HIS A 543 20.13 -5.06 8.00
C HIS A 543 20.30 -6.32 7.13
N HIS A 544 21.37 -6.38 6.34
CA HIS A 544 21.65 -7.48 5.42
C HIS A 544 22.59 -8.53 6.03
N GLU A 545 23.29 -8.23 7.13
CA GLU A 545 24.18 -9.17 7.83
C GLU A 545 23.88 -9.34 9.32
N LYS A 546 24.16 -10.53 9.87
CA LYS A 546 24.10 -10.82 11.32
C LYS A 546 25.05 -9.96 12.15
N SER A 547 26.18 -9.56 11.56
CA SER A 547 27.17 -8.63 12.14
C SER A 547 26.57 -7.27 12.50
N GLN A 548 25.56 -6.82 11.74
CA GLN A 548 24.94 -5.50 11.84
C GLN A 548 23.77 -5.45 12.82
N CYS A 549 23.22 -6.60 13.26
CA CYS A 549 21.95 -6.64 13.99
C CYS A 549 21.96 -7.54 15.23
N SER A 550 21.97 -6.91 16.42
CA SER A 550 21.88 -7.60 17.73
C SER A 550 20.59 -8.40 17.94
N TRP A 551 19.58 -8.21 17.08
CA TRP A 551 18.28 -8.90 17.11
C TRP A 551 18.06 -9.74 15.86
N TRP A 552 19.12 -10.14 15.14
CA TRP A 552 19.06 -10.81 13.84
C TRP A 552 18.05 -11.96 13.79
N GLU A 553 18.12 -12.87 14.75
CA GLU A 553 17.36 -14.14 14.77
C GLU A 553 15.84 -13.93 14.96
N ASP A 554 15.44 -12.85 15.63
CA ASP A 554 14.03 -12.46 15.85
C ASP A 554 13.56 -11.30 14.94
N SER A 555 14.43 -10.75 14.08
CA SER A 555 14.10 -9.63 13.21
C SER A 555 14.79 -9.68 11.84
N CYS A 556 15.88 -8.94 11.60
CA CYS A 556 16.44 -8.75 10.24
C CYS A 556 16.90 -10.04 9.53
N GLY A 557 17.28 -11.06 10.29
CA GLY A 557 17.62 -12.41 9.79
C GLY A 557 16.43 -13.33 9.63
N THR A 558 15.28 -13.01 10.24
CA THR A 558 14.00 -13.48 9.72
C THR A 558 13.71 -12.75 8.41
N LEU A 559 12.67 -13.21 7.71
CA LEU A 559 12.43 -12.78 6.35
C LEU A 559 11.81 -11.39 6.26
N ASP A 560 10.56 -11.28 6.72
CA ASP A 560 9.76 -10.05 6.72
C ASP A 560 10.11 -9.14 7.90
N GLY A 561 10.96 -9.63 8.82
CA GLY A 561 11.35 -8.90 10.02
C GLY A 561 12.28 -7.74 9.71
N VAL A 562 11.82 -6.54 10.08
CA VAL A 562 12.64 -5.33 10.12
C VAL A 562 12.81 -4.93 11.58
N CYS A 563 14.04 -4.74 12.06
CA CYS A 563 14.27 -4.32 13.44
C CYS A 563 14.08 -2.80 13.59
N LYS A 564 13.74 -2.33 14.79
CA LYS A 564 13.48 -0.90 15.05
C LYS A 564 14.69 0.00 14.75
N ALA A 565 15.92 -0.51 14.80
CA ALA A 565 17.09 0.25 14.37
C ALA A 565 17.06 0.47 12.85
N ALA A 566 16.92 -0.59 12.04
CA ALA A 566 16.86 -0.47 10.59
C ALA A 566 15.73 0.46 10.09
N MET A 567 14.53 0.41 10.69
CA MET A 567 13.41 1.32 10.39
C MET A 567 13.73 2.83 10.54
N ASN A 568 14.89 3.17 11.12
CA ASN A 568 15.35 4.53 11.37
C ASN A 568 16.81 4.78 10.91
N SER A 569 17.47 3.78 10.30
CA SER A 569 18.71 3.95 9.55
C SER A 569 18.43 4.47 8.14
N ASP A 570 19.43 5.04 7.47
CA ASP A 570 19.40 5.31 6.03
C ASP A 570 19.85 4.09 5.19
N CYS A 571 19.57 4.14 3.89
CA CYS A 571 19.84 3.06 2.93
C CYS A 571 21.34 2.78 2.77
N ASP A 572 22.17 3.82 2.85
CA ASP A 572 23.63 3.73 2.70
C ASP A 572 24.23 2.97 3.89
N SER A 573 23.75 3.25 5.11
CA SER A 573 24.17 2.58 6.35
C SER A 573 23.71 1.12 6.47
N LEU A 574 22.61 0.75 5.80
CA LEU A 574 22.14 -0.64 5.72
C LEU A 574 22.78 -1.43 4.56
N GLY A 575 23.28 -0.74 3.53
CA GLY A 575 23.81 -1.35 2.31
C GLY A 575 22.71 -1.79 1.34
N CYS A 576 21.61 -1.02 1.24
CA CYS A 576 20.44 -1.41 0.45
C CYS A 576 20.74 -1.66 -1.04
N GLU A 577 20.15 -2.71 -1.58
CA GLU A 577 20.64 -3.36 -2.80
C GLU A 577 20.24 -2.61 -4.08
N ASN A 578 21.20 -2.04 -4.80
CA ASN A 578 20.96 -1.23 -6.02
C ASN A 578 20.16 -1.96 -7.15
N HIS A 579 20.11 -3.29 -7.16
CA HIS A 579 19.31 -4.04 -8.13
C HIS A 579 17.80 -4.03 -7.82
N GLN A 580 17.41 -3.56 -6.62
CA GLN A 580 16.04 -3.36 -6.16
C GLN A 580 15.53 -1.94 -6.45
N LEU A 581 16.30 -1.11 -7.16
CA LEU A 581 15.87 0.21 -7.62
C LEU A 581 14.92 0.11 -8.83
N VAL A 582 13.87 0.94 -8.83
CA VAL A 582 12.87 1.04 -9.91
C VAL A 582 13.43 1.93 -11.03
N ARG A 583 13.63 1.34 -12.21
CA ARG A 583 14.04 2.09 -13.41
C ARG A 583 12.93 3.02 -13.90
N ARG A 584 13.34 4.20 -14.37
CA ARG A 584 12.50 5.38 -14.54
C ARG A 584 12.97 6.23 -15.72
N ARG A 585 12.04 6.80 -16.49
CA ARG A 585 12.35 7.47 -17.76
C ARG A 585 12.97 8.85 -17.58
N ARG A 586 12.62 9.59 -16.53
CA ARG A 586 13.21 10.91 -16.23
C ARG A 586 14.61 10.77 -15.65
N THR A 587 14.90 9.68 -14.91
CA THR A 587 16.28 9.36 -14.50
C THR A 587 17.13 8.89 -15.69
N GLU A 588 16.62 7.98 -16.53
CA GLU A 588 17.37 7.42 -17.68
C GLU A 588 17.66 8.41 -18.83
N ASN A 589 16.86 9.48 -18.99
CA ASN A 589 17.09 10.48 -20.04
C ASN A 589 18.01 11.65 -19.63
N HIS A 590 18.38 11.75 -18.34
CA HIS A 590 19.23 12.82 -17.81
C HIS A 590 20.60 12.88 -18.51
N ASP A 591 21.16 11.74 -18.92
CA ASP A 591 22.45 11.64 -19.64
C ASP A 591 22.47 12.28 -21.04
N LYS A 592 21.32 12.72 -21.58
CA LYS A 592 21.17 13.12 -23.00
C LYS A 592 20.70 14.55 -23.23
N GLN A 593 20.20 15.26 -22.21
CA GLN A 593 19.65 16.61 -22.38
C GLN A 593 20.00 17.55 -21.21
N SER A 594 21.12 18.27 -21.39
CA SER A 594 21.52 19.47 -20.63
C SER A 594 21.91 19.28 -19.16
N GLN A 595 22.73 20.20 -18.65
CA GLN A 595 23.13 20.28 -17.22
C GLN A 595 22.04 20.94 -16.36
N GLY A 596 20.76 20.80 -16.71
CA GLY A 596 19.63 21.45 -16.05
C GLY A 596 18.91 20.52 -15.08
N HIS A 597 18.41 21.06 -13.97
CA HIS A 597 17.61 20.28 -13.02
C HIS A 597 16.33 19.77 -13.71
N ASN A 598 16.12 18.46 -13.75
CA ASN A 598 14.92 17.82 -14.29
C ASN A 598 13.75 17.99 -13.30
N LEU A 599 13.33 19.23 -13.06
CA LEU A 599 12.25 19.61 -12.16
C LEU A 599 10.90 19.57 -12.88
N ALA A 600 9.86 19.05 -12.21
CA ALA A 600 8.48 19.14 -12.67
C ALA A 600 7.54 19.63 -11.55
N ILE A 601 6.39 20.17 -11.98
CA ILE A 601 5.30 20.64 -11.12
C ILE A 601 4.04 19.85 -11.48
N HIS A 602 3.46 19.17 -10.48
CA HIS A 602 2.30 18.29 -10.65
C HIS A 602 1.11 18.88 -9.89
N ILE A 603 -0.06 18.97 -10.51
CA ILE A 603 -1.29 19.45 -9.86
C ILE A 603 -2.25 18.26 -9.73
N GLY A 604 -2.61 17.88 -8.51
CA GLY A 604 -3.40 16.68 -8.23
C GLY A 604 -3.88 16.61 -6.77
N LYS A 605 -4.49 15.49 -6.37
CA LYS A 605 -4.98 15.32 -4.99
C LYS A 605 -3.88 14.89 -4.03
N LEU A 606 -3.89 15.43 -2.82
CA LEU A 606 -2.98 15.07 -1.73
C LEU A 606 -3.73 14.28 -0.65
N ALA A 607 -3.05 13.37 0.03
CA ALA A 607 -3.54 12.72 1.24
C ALA A 607 -2.96 13.37 2.50
N SER A 608 -3.81 13.56 3.51
CA SER A 608 -3.45 14.20 4.77
C SER A 608 -3.75 13.27 5.96
N GLY A 609 -2.83 13.18 6.93
CA GLY A 609 -3.02 12.37 8.13
C GLY A 609 -1.95 12.57 9.22
N ASP A 610 -2.23 12.23 10.47
CA ASP A 610 -1.35 12.52 11.62
C ASP A 610 -0.20 11.51 11.81
N THR A 611 -0.05 10.56 10.88
CA THR A 611 1.01 9.54 10.90
C THR A 611 1.79 9.58 9.59
N VAL A 612 3.13 9.50 9.68
CA VAL A 612 4.00 9.44 8.51
C VAL A 612 3.80 8.11 7.78
N MET A 613 3.41 8.16 6.50
CA MET A 613 3.37 6.96 5.65
C MET A 613 4.79 6.38 5.48
N LYS A 614 4.96 5.10 5.83
CA LYS A 614 6.23 4.36 5.86
C LYS A 614 6.16 2.97 5.18
N SER A 615 5.14 2.72 4.35
CA SER A 615 4.97 1.46 3.61
C SER A 615 4.62 1.78 2.17
N ALA A 616 5.42 1.26 1.23
CA ALA A 616 5.18 1.42 -0.20
C ALA A 616 3.91 0.70 -0.66
N GLU A 617 3.62 -0.50 -0.12
CA GLU A 617 2.36 -1.22 -0.37
C GLU A 617 1.13 -0.39 0.03
N GLU A 618 1.12 0.16 1.24
CA GLU A 618 -0.01 0.95 1.76
C GLU A 618 -0.12 2.32 1.04
N ARG A 619 1.02 2.96 0.74
CA ARG A 619 1.12 4.13 -0.14
C ARG A 619 0.42 3.87 -1.48
N ASP A 620 0.78 2.79 -2.16
CA ASP A 620 0.29 2.48 -3.50
C ASP A 620 -1.19 2.03 -3.48
N ARG A 621 -1.61 1.31 -2.42
CA ARG A 621 -3.02 0.95 -2.18
C ARG A 621 -3.91 2.19 -2.00
N VAL A 622 -3.49 3.16 -1.19
CA VAL A 622 -4.22 4.41 -0.98
C VAL A 622 -4.13 5.30 -2.23
N ALA A 623 -2.98 5.32 -2.92
CA ALA A 623 -2.80 6.05 -4.18
C ALA A 623 -3.76 5.60 -5.27
N LEU A 624 -3.91 4.28 -5.47
CA LEU A 624 -4.86 3.74 -6.46
C LEU A 624 -6.31 4.01 -6.06
N LYS A 625 -6.68 3.78 -4.79
CA LYS A 625 -8.06 3.97 -4.29
C LYS A 625 -8.51 5.43 -4.40
N GLU A 626 -7.69 6.35 -3.90
CA GLU A 626 -8.07 7.76 -3.74
C GLU A 626 -7.56 8.67 -4.85
N LYS A 627 -6.73 8.16 -5.77
CA LYS A 627 -6.10 8.91 -6.89
C LYS A 627 -5.35 10.14 -6.40
N ILE A 628 -4.43 9.93 -5.46
CA ILE A 628 -3.56 10.95 -4.87
C ILE A 628 -2.14 10.88 -5.48
N ILE A 629 -1.40 11.99 -5.42
CA ILE A 629 -0.02 12.11 -5.92
C ILE A 629 1.04 12.28 -4.81
N ALA A 630 0.63 12.58 -3.57
CA ALA A 630 1.53 12.70 -2.41
C ALA A 630 0.78 12.59 -1.07
N PHE A 631 1.56 12.41 0.00
CA PHE A 631 1.16 12.33 1.40
C PHE A 631 1.81 13.45 2.22
N GLU A 632 1.01 14.17 3.00
CA GLU A 632 1.43 15.19 3.96
C GLU A 632 0.60 15.11 5.26
N MET A 633 0.78 16.05 6.20
CA MET A 633 0.32 15.89 7.60
C MET A 633 -0.48 17.07 8.18
N GLU A 634 -0.61 18.19 7.46
CA GLU A 634 -1.21 19.43 7.97
C GLU A 634 -2.43 19.90 7.15
N GLY A 635 -2.47 19.61 5.86
CA GLY A 635 -3.37 20.21 4.86
C GLY A 635 -4.85 20.08 5.18
N ALA A 636 -5.28 18.92 5.67
CA ALA A 636 -6.66 18.72 6.10
C ALA A 636 -7.07 19.59 7.30
N GLY A 637 -6.12 20.09 8.08
CA GLY A 637 -6.37 21.08 9.13
C GLY A 637 -6.57 22.51 8.60
N LEU A 638 -6.08 22.84 7.41
CA LEU A 638 -6.22 24.18 6.81
C LEU A 638 -7.37 24.29 5.80
N TRP A 639 -7.69 23.18 5.13
CA TRP A 639 -8.54 23.16 3.93
C TRP A 639 -9.92 23.81 4.14
N ASP A 640 -10.56 23.52 5.27
CA ASP A 640 -11.92 24.00 5.57
C ASP A 640 -11.94 25.39 6.26
N HIS A 641 -10.79 26.07 6.40
CA HIS A 641 -10.69 27.41 7.00
C HIS A 641 -10.72 28.57 5.99
N GLY A 642 -10.87 28.30 4.69
CA GLY A 642 -11.00 29.32 3.64
C GLY A 642 -10.27 28.93 2.35
N PRO A 643 -10.10 29.86 1.39
CA PRO A 643 -9.35 29.59 0.17
C PRO A 643 -7.92 29.16 0.49
N CYS A 644 -7.62 27.90 0.20
CA CYS A 644 -6.38 27.24 0.58
C CYS A 644 -5.72 26.56 -0.63
N MET A 645 -4.39 26.61 -0.69
CA MET A 645 -3.58 25.84 -1.63
C MET A 645 -2.39 25.23 -0.88
N ILE A 646 -2.15 23.94 -1.09
CA ILE A 646 -1.01 23.23 -0.52
C ILE A 646 0.04 23.10 -1.62
N ILE A 647 1.26 23.56 -1.32
CA ILE A 647 2.41 23.59 -2.23
C ILE A 647 3.54 22.85 -1.50
N LYS A 648 3.71 21.56 -1.81
CA LYS A 648 4.75 20.74 -1.18
C LYS A 648 5.76 20.27 -2.23
N SER A 649 7.00 19.99 -1.83
CA SER A 649 7.98 19.31 -2.67
C SER A 649 8.27 17.91 -2.13
N ILE A 650 8.57 16.97 -3.02
CA ILE A 650 8.77 15.55 -2.68
C ILE A 650 10.16 15.36 -2.07
N CYS A 651 10.24 14.98 -0.79
CA CYS A 651 11.53 14.71 -0.11
C CYS A 651 11.80 13.21 0.13
N ASP A 652 10.77 12.37 0.03
CA ASP A 652 10.87 10.91 0.11
C ASP A 652 9.70 10.24 -0.65
N TYR A 653 9.72 8.91 -0.82
CA TYR A 653 8.69 8.17 -1.55
C TYR A 653 7.56 7.58 -0.68
N ALA A 654 7.25 8.21 0.45
CA ALA A 654 6.21 7.76 1.38
C ALA A 654 6.35 6.27 1.81
N ASP A 655 7.58 5.76 1.88
CA ASP A 655 7.88 4.35 2.20
C ASP A 655 8.90 4.23 3.35
N CYS A 656 9.56 3.08 3.47
CA CYS A 656 10.55 2.81 4.51
C CYS A 656 11.95 3.36 4.21
N HIS A 657 12.27 3.71 2.96
CA HIS A 657 13.62 4.08 2.47
C HIS A 657 13.89 5.60 2.59
N LYS A 658 13.28 6.27 3.58
CA LYS A 658 13.30 7.74 3.69
C LYS A 658 14.70 8.26 4.01
N SER A 659 15.17 9.23 3.22
CA SER A 659 16.42 9.96 3.47
C SER A 659 16.15 11.42 3.79
N LYS A 660 16.96 12.01 4.68
CA LYS A 660 16.95 13.46 4.94
C LYS A 660 17.68 14.28 3.87
N ARG A 661 18.46 13.61 3.00
CA ARG A 661 19.33 14.22 1.97
C ARG A 661 18.61 15.23 1.07
N TRP A 662 17.32 15.02 0.83
CA TRP A 662 16.50 15.87 -0.04
C TRP A 662 15.72 16.99 0.66
N GLN A 663 15.68 17.04 1.99
CA GLN A 663 14.77 17.93 2.72
C GLN A 663 15.08 19.42 2.51
N SER A 664 16.35 19.83 2.51
CA SER A 664 16.75 21.22 2.25
C SER A 664 16.40 21.68 0.84
N TYR A 665 16.72 20.85 -0.17
CA TYR A 665 16.42 21.13 -1.57
C TYR A 665 14.91 21.20 -1.82
N ALA A 666 14.15 20.22 -1.33
CA ALA A 666 12.70 20.19 -1.46
C ALA A 666 12.03 21.41 -0.80
N ALA A 667 12.46 21.80 0.41
CA ALA A 667 11.95 23.00 1.06
C ALA A 667 12.19 24.28 0.23
N ALA A 668 13.41 24.44 -0.30
CA ALA A 668 13.75 25.54 -1.21
C ALA A 668 12.92 25.54 -2.49
N THR A 669 12.72 24.38 -3.13
CA THR A 669 11.92 24.26 -4.35
C THR A 669 10.44 24.57 -4.10
N ALA A 670 9.88 24.17 -2.96
CA ALA A 670 8.52 24.54 -2.56
C ALA A 670 8.36 26.05 -2.30
N ALA A 671 9.36 26.68 -1.68
CA ALA A 671 9.38 28.14 -1.46
C ALA A 671 9.56 28.92 -2.78
N ALA A 672 10.46 28.49 -3.66
CA ALA A 672 10.65 29.05 -5.00
C ALA A 672 9.36 28.97 -5.85
N CYS A 673 8.67 27.83 -5.82
CA CYS A 673 7.38 27.67 -6.50
C CYS A 673 6.28 28.53 -5.86
N THR A 674 6.30 28.70 -4.53
CA THR A 674 5.38 29.60 -3.82
C THR A 674 5.53 31.05 -4.29
N LYS A 675 6.76 31.51 -4.53
CA LYS A 675 7.01 32.84 -5.12
C LYS A 675 6.47 32.95 -6.54
N GLY A 676 6.81 31.99 -7.42
CA GLY A 676 6.28 31.96 -8.80
C GLY A 676 4.75 31.85 -8.89
N ILE A 677 4.09 31.27 -7.88
CA ILE A 677 2.63 31.26 -7.72
C ILE A 677 2.11 32.65 -7.36
N LEU A 678 2.70 33.31 -6.35
CA LEU A 678 2.26 34.62 -5.87
C LEU A 678 2.46 35.74 -6.90
N GLU A 679 3.44 35.62 -7.79
CA GLU A 679 3.63 36.55 -8.91
C GLU A 679 2.58 36.40 -10.02
N GLN A 680 1.89 35.26 -10.08
CA GLN A 680 0.83 35.01 -11.05
C GLN A 680 -0.59 35.11 -10.44
N TRP A 681 -0.69 35.18 -9.11
CA TRP A 681 -1.93 35.30 -8.35
C TRP A 681 -2.27 36.78 -8.10
N ASN A 682 -3.51 37.17 -8.42
CA ASN A 682 -4.06 38.53 -8.28
C ASN A 682 -5.45 38.44 -7.63
#